data_AF-R8W107-F1
#
_entry.id   AF-R8W107-F1
#
_cell.length_a   1.000
_cell.length_b   1.000
_cell.length_c   1.000
_cell.angle_alpha   90.00
_cell.angle_beta   90.00
_cell.angle_gamma   90.00
#
_symmetry.space_group_name_H-M   'P 1'
#
loop_
_entity.id
_entity.type
_entity.pdbx_description
1 polymer ?
#
loop_
_entity_poly.entity_id
_entity_poly.type
_entity_poly.pdbx_seq_one_letter_code
_entity_poly.pdbx_strand_id
1 'polypeptide(L)'
;MKFWKILLVALCSTAGISAASAVESDQVPINSDTFPDSAFLDWVEQQDADEDGFLSESERDAVTNMDLRKQGIQDLTGLEWFQSLEKLNCSENDLVELEIIDFPALQSLTCNENPRLETLTLSDVPELEHLYCFHSNLSELDLHDVPNLTYLAWGGSPLEELDLSENPNLHTLHVLGGNLTHADLSHNENLDTLLWNHTLIETLDLSHQTNLTYLNCTDNQLTSLDLSNNPKLETIYAGKNKLLAIRIPDDINPFCDLTEQRPTAFDLPAGENSFLLSDLVPWMDADQVSQLNGAVLEDNRIQLDNPNQTITYHYTDGAAELDAAVTVTGENDWQVPLHIDSWTYGEPAAQPQAQPAFGTAEFFYAPSPDGPFQPEVPVHAGTWYVQSIVEETPQYAGLESVASFEIYPARPEYLAPNMKSATYGDYLADVSLESQFFWENDSLRVGNVGEQTHLAFYVPSDLIDYQMVEHIPVVVNVSPYDGTRLPIPQVSSRAEAESIVIKHGDWILQPGTDYTTALVSQENNVQFTIEFQGNYTGTVTQTFPDSTTSGGSGSTNTGNSSSGNTGSSGSNASTTFVISAQATSGGTISPDGKIQVKRGATPQFTMRAQEGYRLRAVLIDGKSIGAQETYRFDPISKNHTISAEFVPVRTLPTPDQSGVSDVLDTQAHGAYVSGYPGNQFGPEDALTRAQAAQLFYSLLKNQDISTTTHFIDVPSDAWYAKSVNTLASMGIISGIGDDKFLPDRPITRAEFVTMATKFTQPSFRQGLAFPDVTPDDWFYESVMCAADYGWISGYPDGTFGPNLLVTRAQATVILNRMLGRSADRDFIAHHAELKTFLDVPASHWAYYDICEAANAHTYEHSNQMERWEALL
;
A
#
# COMPACT_ATOMS: atom_id res chain seq x y z
N MET A 1 56.75 -2.60 -28.52
CA MET A 1 56.25 -2.72 -29.93
C MET A 1 55.40 -3.99 -30.06
N LYS A 2 54.22 -4.05 -29.41
CA LYS A 2 53.37 -5.26 -29.35
C LYS A 2 52.34 -5.24 -30.51
N PHE A 3 52.30 -6.29 -31.37
CA PHE A 3 51.18 -6.76 -32.25
C PHE A 3 51.57 -7.66 -33.46
N TRP A 4 52.85 -7.83 -33.81
CA TRP A 4 53.24 -8.43 -35.11
C TRP A 4 53.84 -9.85 -35.13
N LYS A 5 53.99 -10.55 -33.99
CA LYS A 5 54.56 -11.92 -33.96
C LYS A 5 53.57 -13.06 -34.28
N ILE A 6 52.25 -12.88 -34.12
CA ILE A 6 51.27 -13.98 -34.19
C ILE A 6 50.80 -14.29 -35.64
N LEU A 7 50.89 -13.34 -36.59
CA LEU A 7 50.20 -13.47 -37.90
C LEU A 7 51.00 -14.14 -39.04
N LEU A 8 52.20 -14.70 -38.80
CA LEU A 8 53.17 -15.01 -39.88
C LEU A 8 53.63 -16.48 -39.99
N VAL A 9 52.96 -17.42 -39.31
CA VAL A 9 53.23 -18.87 -39.48
C VAL A 9 52.33 -19.52 -40.54
N ALA A 10 51.17 -18.92 -40.85
CA ALA A 10 50.09 -19.57 -41.60
C ALA A 10 50.06 -19.31 -43.13
N LEU A 11 51.17 -18.89 -43.77
CA LEU A 11 51.20 -18.76 -45.25
C LEU A 11 52.61 -18.73 -45.88
N CYS A 12 53.41 -19.80 -45.74
CA CYS A 12 54.64 -19.92 -46.54
C CYS A 12 54.96 -21.38 -46.94
N SER A 13 54.45 -21.81 -48.10
CA SER A 13 54.98 -22.98 -48.81
C SER A 13 55.17 -22.64 -50.29
N THR A 14 56.23 -23.20 -50.91
CA THR A 14 56.60 -23.05 -52.33
C THR A 14 57.24 -21.72 -52.81
N ALA A 15 58.35 -21.30 -52.21
CA ALA A 15 59.46 -20.70 -52.97
C ALA A 15 60.80 -20.81 -52.20
N GLY A 16 61.81 -21.46 -52.77
CA GLY A 16 63.12 -21.59 -52.14
C GLY A 16 64.07 -20.45 -52.51
N ILE A 17 64.47 -19.64 -51.53
CA ILE A 17 65.66 -18.77 -51.61
C ILE A 17 66.52 -19.06 -50.38
N SER A 18 67.83 -19.26 -50.60
CA SER A 18 68.79 -19.43 -49.51
C SER A 18 69.15 -18.08 -48.92
N ALA A 19 68.92 -17.91 -47.62
CA ALA A 19 69.48 -16.83 -46.80
C ALA A 19 70.11 -17.46 -45.56
N ALA A 20 71.35 -17.08 -45.25
CA ALA A 20 72.06 -17.52 -44.05
C ALA A 20 72.74 -16.31 -43.40
N SER A 21 72.13 -15.80 -42.33
CA SER A 21 72.67 -14.76 -41.45
C SER A 21 71.79 -14.62 -40.20
N ALA A 22 72.40 -14.22 -39.09
CA ALA A 22 71.76 -13.94 -37.80
C ALA A 22 71.05 -15.14 -37.14
N VAL A 23 71.76 -15.77 -36.20
CA VAL A 23 71.15 -16.06 -34.91
C VAL A 23 71.06 -14.70 -34.21
N GLU A 24 69.86 -14.18 -34.02
CA GLU A 24 69.64 -13.13 -33.03
C GLU A 24 69.71 -13.80 -31.65
N SER A 25 70.38 -13.17 -30.69
CA SER A 25 70.67 -13.76 -29.38
C SER A 25 69.51 -13.55 -28.42
N ASP A 26 69.06 -14.61 -27.73
CA ASP A 26 68.09 -14.56 -26.61
C ASP A 26 68.67 -13.97 -25.30
N GLN A 27 69.60 -13.03 -25.47
CA GLN A 27 70.29 -12.25 -24.43
C GLN A 27 69.56 -10.92 -24.24
N VAL A 28 69.06 -10.69 -23.02
CA VAL A 28 68.30 -9.48 -22.64
C VAL A 28 69.26 -8.47 -22.01
N PRO A 29 69.43 -7.26 -22.57
CA PRO A 29 70.48 -6.33 -22.13
C PRO A 29 70.10 -5.67 -20.80
N ILE A 30 71.04 -5.65 -19.84
CA ILE A 30 70.81 -5.13 -18.48
C ILE A 30 71.06 -3.61 -18.49
N ASN A 31 69.99 -2.82 -18.48
CA ASN A 31 70.04 -1.35 -18.50
C ASN A 31 68.67 -0.71 -18.19
N SER A 32 68.68 0.61 -17.98
CA SER A 32 67.50 1.45 -17.72
C SER A 32 66.51 1.61 -18.89
N ASP A 33 66.84 1.18 -20.11
CA ASP A 33 65.88 1.13 -21.23
C ASP A 33 65.06 -0.18 -21.23
N THR A 34 65.47 -1.16 -20.41
CA THR A 34 64.88 -2.51 -20.31
C THR A 34 64.29 -2.77 -18.92
N PHE A 35 64.93 -2.25 -17.87
CA PHE A 35 64.49 -2.28 -16.47
C PHE A 35 64.53 -0.84 -15.93
N PRO A 36 63.43 -0.06 -16.05
CA PRO A 36 63.47 1.40 -15.84
C PRO A 36 63.61 1.85 -14.38
N ASP A 37 63.10 1.05 -13.43
CA ASP A 37 63.27 1.31 -12.00
C ASP A 37 64.69 0.92 -11.55
N SER A 38 65.38 1.87 -10.92
CA SER A 38 66.78 1.66 -10.48
C SER A 38 66.93 0.58 -9.42
N ALA A 39 65.94 0.39 -8.53
CA ALA A 39 66.02 -0.63 -7.49
C ALA A 39 65.71 -2.04 -8.02
N PHE A 40 64.91 -2.14 -9.10
CA PHE A 40 64.76 -3.39 -9.84
C PHE A 40 65.99 -3.68 -10.70
N LEU A 41 66.56 -2.69 -11.39
CA LEU A 41 67.81 -2.83 -12.15
C LEU A 41 68.99 -3.26 -11.25
N ASP A 42 69.17 -2.63 -10.08
CA ASP A 42 70.17 -3.02 -9.07
C ASP A 42 70.01 -4.49 -8.61
N TRP A 43 68.79 -5.06 -8.67
CA TRP A 43 68.53 -6.47 -8.40
C TRP A 43 68.82 -7.37 -9.62
N VAL A 44 68.50 -6.90 -10.83
CA VAL A 44 68.75 -7.62 -12.09
C VAL A 44 70.25 -7.74 -12.39
N GLU A 45 71.05 -6.71 -12.09
CA GLU A 45 72.52 -6.75 -12.18
C GLU A 45 73.15 -7.86 -11.31
N GLN A 46 72.43 -8.39 -10.32
CA GLN A 46 72.90 -9.51 -9.47
C GLN A 46 72.59 -10.89 -10.07
N GLN A 47 71.86 -10.97 -11.18
CA GLN A 47 71.53 -12.22 -11.89
C GLN A 47 72.44 -12.49 -13.10
N ASP A 48 73.25 -11.50 -13.50
CA ASP A 48 74.35 -11.65 -14.48
C ASP A 48 75.47 -12.49 -13.86
N ALA A 49 75.62 -13.74 -14.31
CA ALA A 49 76.49 -14.73 -13.69
C ALA A 49 77.86 -14.87 -14.37
N ASP A 50 78.05 -14.29 -15.57
CA ASP A 50 79.36 -14.23 -16.25
C ASP A 50 79.91 -12.81 -16.53
N GLU A 51 79.20 -11.78 -16.06
CA GLU A 51 79.53 -10.35 -16.11
C GLU A 51 79.61 -9.76 -17.55
N ASP A 52 78.81 -10.27 -18.50
CA ASP A 52 78.77 -9.80 -19.90
C ASP A 52 77.80 -8.64 -20.18
N GLY A 53 76.88 -8.36 -19.25
CA GLY A 53 75.89 -7.27 -19.33
C GLY A 53 74.54 -7.67 -19.96
N PHE A 54 74.29 -8.95 -20.20
CA PHE A 54 73.03 -9.46 -20.74
C PHE A 54 72.58 -10.73 -20.02
N LEU A 55 71.30 -10.80 -19.62
CA LEU A 55 70.71 -12.03 -19.11
C LEU A 55 70.52 -13.06 -20.24
N SER A 56 71.19 -14.19 -20.16
CA SER A 56 70.91 -15.35 -21.01
C SER A 56 69.60 -16.04 -20.61
N GLU A 57 69.10 -16.92 -21.49
CA GLU A 57 67.99 -17.84 -21.18
C GLU A 57 68.24 -18.64 -19.88
N SER A 58 69.47 -19.14 -19.68
CA SER A 58 69.82 -19.97 -18.53
C SER A 58 69.91 -19.22 -17.19
N GLU A 59 70.09 -17.90 -17.21
CA GLU A 59 70.06 -17.07 -15.99
C GLU A 59 68.62 -16.68 -15.65
N ARG A 60 67.82 -16.34 -16.66
CA ARG A 60 66.39 -16.06 -16.49
C ARG A 60 65.62 -17.28 -15.99
N ASP A 61 65.95 -18.48 -16.49
CA ASP A 61 65.40 -19.75 -16.02
C ASP A 61 65.93 -20.21 -14.64
N ALA A 62 67.02 -19.63 -14.15
CA ALA A 62 67.51 -19.90 -12.80
C ALA A 62 66.74 -19.11 -11.72
N VAL A 63 66.02 -18.05 -12.10
CA VAL A 63 65.20 -17.23 -11.20
C VAL A 63 63.82 -17.86 -11.02
N THR A 64 63.72 -18.86 -10.15
CA THR A 64 62.42 -19.42 -9.73
C THR A 64 61.82 -18.71 -8.51
N ASN A 65 62.56 -17.84 -7.82
CA ASN A 65 62.08 -17.11 -6.64
C ASN A 65 62.71 -15.72 -6.58
N MET A 66 61.87 -14.68 -6.46
CA MET A 66 62.25 -13.27 -6.55
C MET A 66 61.68 -12.48 -5.35
N ASP A 67 62.55 -12.07 -4.42
CA ASP A 67 62.18 -11.24 -3.27
C ASP A 67 62.68 -9.81 -3.46
N LEU A 68 61.74 -8.92 -3.83
CA LEU A 68 61.89 -7.50 -4.06
C LEU A 68 61.23 -6.65 -2.95
N ARG A 69 60.93 -7.26 -1.80
CA ARG A 69 60.22 -6.56 -0.72
C ARG A 69 60.99 -5.34 -0.22
N LYS A 70 60.27 -4.23 -0.04
CA LYS A 70 60.76 -3.02 0.63
C LYS A 70 62.01 -2.38 0.00
N GLN A 71 62.10 -2.40 -1.33
CA GLN A 71 63.19 -1.74 -2.07
C GLN A 71 62.83 -0.32 -2.54
N GLY A 72 61.55 0.07 -2.51
CA GLY A 72 61.06 1.36 -2.99
C GLY A 72 60.76 1.39 -4.49
N ILE A 73 60.55 0.21 -5.09
CA ILE A 73 60.26 0.03 -6.52
C ILE A 73 58.89 0.63 -6.85
N GLN A 74 58.79 1.29 -8.01
CA GLN A 74 57.55 1.88 -8.54
C GLN A 74 57.11 1.26 -9.88
N ASP A 75 58.03 0.60 -10.60
CA ASP A 75 57.83 0.03 -11.94
C ASP A 75 58.58 -1.33 -12.02
N LEU A 76 57.91 -2.37 -12.54
CA LEU A 76 58.46 -3.71 -12.74
C LEU A 76 58.57 -4.10 -14.22
N THR A 77 58.54 -3.13 -15.13
CA THR A 77 58.86 -3.34 -16.56
C THR A 77 60.18 -4.09 -16.70
N GLY A 78 60.18 -5.18 -17.47
CA GLY A 78 61.28 -6.15 -17.57
C GLY A 78 61.04 -7.44 -16.77
N LEU A 79 60.03 -7.50 -15.90
CA LEU A 79 59.63 -8.72 -15.20
C LEU A 79 59.24 -9.84 -16.18
N GLU A 80 58.69 -9.51 -17.36
CA GLU A 80 58.25 -10.48 -18.38
C GLU A 80 59.35 -11.40 -18.91
N TRP A 81 60.62 -11.08 -18.63
CA TRP A 81 61.76 -11.89 -19.05
C TRP A 81 61.99 -13.15 -18.18
N PHE A 82 61.38 -13.22 -16.99
CA PHE A 82 61.58 -14.27 -15.98
C PHE A 82 60.41 -15.28 -15.91
N GLN A 83 60.00 -15.84 -17.04
CA GLN A 83 58.79 -16.69 -17.14
C GLN A 83 58.83 -18.00 -16.31
N SER A 84 60.02 -18.44 -15.89
CA SER A 84 60.22 -19.61 -15.01
C SER A 84 60.05 -19.30 -13.50
N LEU A 85 59.53 -18.11 -13.16
CA LEU A 85 59.33 -17.66 -11.78
C LEU A 85 58.20 -18.42 -11.07
N GLU A 86 58.53 -19.19 -10.03
CA GLU A 86 57.57 -19.87 -9.16
C GLU A 86 56.99 -18.94 -8.08
N LYS A 87 57.78 -17.96 -7.57
CA LYS A 87 57.37 -17.11 -6.42
C LYS A 87 57.87 -15.67 -6.56
N LEU A 88 56.95 -14.72 -6.43
CA LEU A 88 57.24 -13.28 -6.46
C LEU A 88 56.79 -12.61 -5.16
N ASN A 89 57.70 -11.90 -4.49
CA ASN A 89 57.40 -11.02 -3.37
C ASN A 89 57.82 -9.58 -3.69
N CYS A 90 56.86 -8.73 -4.02
CA CYS A 90 57.05 -7.31 -4.31
C CYS A 90 56.36 -6.39 -3.28
N SER A 91 56.11 -6.90 -2.07
CA SER A 91 55.43 -6.18 -0.98
C SER A 91 56.22 -4.99 -0.38
N GLU A 92 55.52 -4.09 0.31
CA GLU A 92 56.07 -2.89 0.95
C GLU A 92 56.83 -1.94 -0.02
N ASN A 93 56.34 -1.80 -1.25
CA ASN A 93 56.91 -0.92 -2.29
C ASN A 93 55.95 0.24 -2.64
N ASP A 94 56.26 1.02 -3.68
CA ASP A 94 55.49 2.17 -4.15
C ASP A 94 54.87 1.91 -5.56
N LEU A 95 54.62 0.63 -5.91
CA LEU A 95 54.09 0.20 -7.22
C LEU A 95 52.75 0.89 -7.54
N VAL A 96 52.56 1.25 -8.82
CA VAL A 96 51.32 1.86 -9.33
C VAL A 96 50.50 0.87 -10.17
N GLU A 97 51.18 0.05 -10.98
CA GLU A 97 50.61 -1.01 -11.82
C GLU A 97 51.45 -2.28 -11.68
N LEU A 98 50.83 -3.45 -11.86
CA LEU A 98 51.51 -4.74 -11.88
C LEU A 98 50.89 -5.67 -12.94
N GLU A 99 51.61 -5.90 -14.04
CA GLU A 99 51.26 -6.89 -15.07
C GLU A 99 51.96 -8.24 -14.77
N ILE A 100 51.18 -9.28 -14.47
CA ILE A 100 51.64 -10.68 -14.45
C ILE A 100 50.94 -11.41 -15.60
N ILE A 101 51.63 -11.52 -16.73
CA ILE A 101 51.12 -12.07 -17.99
C ILE A 101 52.12 -13.12 -18.51
N ASP A 102 51.64 -14.28 -18.96
CA ASP A 102 52.48 -15.41 -19.42
C ASP A 102 53.44 -15.94 -18.32
N PHE A 103 52.95 -16.19 -17.09
CA PHE A 103 53.72 -16.80 -15.98
C PHE A 103 53.16 -18.19 -15.57
N PRO A 104 53.34 -19.23 -16.41
CA PRO A 104 52.73 -20.55 -16.22
C PRO A 104 53.32 -21.38 -15.07
N ALA A 105 54.33 -20.88 -14.36
CA ALA A 105 54.96 -21.55 -13.22
C ALA A 105 54.67 -20.88 -11.86
N LEU A 106 54.06 -19.68 -11.85
CA LEU A 106 53.93 -18.86 -10.65
C LEU A 106 52.88 -19.42 -9.69
N GLN A 107 53.33 -19.89 -8.51
CA GLN A 107 52.53 -20.47 -7.43
C GLN A 107 52.18 -19.49 -6.32
N SER A 108 52.94 -18.40 -6.19
CA SER A 108 52.78 -17.45 -5.08
C SER A 108 53.11 -16.02 -5.50
N LEU A 109 52.14 -15.12 -5.30
CA LEU A 109 52.29 -13.69 -5.52
C LEU A 109 51.99 -12.91 -4.23
N THR A 110 52.98 -12.15 -3.77
CA THR A 110 52.92 -11.32 -2.56
C THR A 110 53.17 -9.86 -2.92
N CYS A 111 52.11 -9.13 -3.24
CA CYS A 111 52.12 -7.73 -3.70
C CYS A 111 51.46 -6.74 -2.73
N ASN A 112 51.07 -7.20 -1.53
CA ASN A 112 50.46 -6.40 -0.46
C ASN A 112 51.34 -5.24 0.04
N GLU A 113 50.75 -4.29 0.76
CA GLU A 113 51.42 -3.06 1.26
C GLU A 113 52.03 -2.23 0.12
N ASN A 114 51.35 -2.15 -1.03
CA ASN A 114 51.66 -1.24 -2.14
C ASN A 114 50.52 -0.20 -2.25
N PRO A 115 50.51 0.85 -1.42
CA PRO A 115 49.36 1.75 -1.25
C PRO A 115 49.09 2.71 -2.44
N ARG A 116 49.80 2.54 -3.56
CA ARG A 116 49.55 3.23 -4.83
C ARG A 116 49.12 2.28 -5.96
N LEU A 117 49.07 0.97 -5.71
CA LEU A 117 48.78 -0.04 -6.72
C LEU A 117 47.30 0.05 -7.10
N GLU A 118 47.02 0.71 -8.22
CA GLU A 118 45.67 0.97 -8.75
C GLU A 118 45.20 -0.18 -9.66
N THR A 119 46.14 -0.89 -10.31
CA THR A 119 45.85 -2.03 -11.19
C THR A 119 46.73 -3.25 -10.89
N LEU A 120 46.12 -4.43 -10.89
CA LEU A 120 46.79 -5.73 -10.86
C LEU A 120 46.20 -6.59 -11.99
N THR A 121 46.98 -6.83 -13.03
CA THR A 121 46.58 -7.66 -14.17
C THR A 121 47.17 -9.05 -13.98
N LEU A 122 46.31 -10.07 -13.92
CA LEU A 122 46.66 -11.49 -13.91
C LEU A 122 46.14 -12.13 -15.20
N SER A 123 47.01 -12.73 -16.02
CA SER A 123 46.56 -13.50 -17.18
C SER A 123 47.53 -14.61 -17.60
N ASP A 124 47.01 -15.76 -18.01
CA ASP A 124 47.77 -17.01 -18.21
C ASP A 124 48.68 -17.35 -17.00
N VAL A 125 48.09 -17.35 -15.79
CA VAL A 125 48.74 -17.69 -14.50
C VAL A 125 48.13 -18.94 -13.81
N PRO A 126 47.92 -20.07 -14.52
CA PRO A 126 47.05 -21.16 -14.06
C PRO A 126 47.51 -21.89 -12.78
N GLU A 127 48.80 -21.85 -12.42
CA GLU A 127 49.35 -22.56 -11.26
C GLU A 127 49.37 -21.71 -9.96
N LEU A 128 48.77 -20.50 -9.97
CA LEU A 128 48.83 -19.57 -8.84
C LEU A 128 47.94 -19.99 -7.65
N GLU A 129 48.55 -20.69 -6.70
CA GLU A 129 47.90 -21.18 -5.48
C GLU A 129 47.66 -20.11 -4.40
N HIS A 130 48.51 -19.07 -4.30
CA HIS A 130 48.52 -18.11 -3.18
C HIS A 130 48.64 -16.65 -3.65
N LEU A 131 47.67 -15.80 -3.29
CA LEU A 131 47.67 -14.36 -3.59
C LEU A 131 47.53 -13.50 -2.31
N TYR A 132 48.45 -12.56 -2.13
CA TYR A 132 48.42 -11.54 -1.06
C TYR A 132 48.47 -10.14 -1.67
N CYS A 133 47.34 -9.42 -1.69
CA CYS A 133 47.15 -8.13 -2.37
C CYS A 133 46.48 -7.03 -1.50
N PHE A 134 46.48 -7.21 -0.17
CA PHE A 134 45.91 -6.27 0.79
C PHE A 134 46.75 -4.97 0.97
N HIS A 135 46.12 -3.90 1.45
CA HIS A 135 46.69 -2.54 1.56
C HIS A 135 47.24 -2.03 0.20
N SER A 136 46.38 -2.09 -0.81
CA SER A 136 46.58 -1.54 -2.15
C SER A 136 45.47 -0.53 -2.50
N ASN A 137 45.52 0.10 -3.68
CA ASN A 137 44.49 1.04 -4.14
C ASN A 137 43.58 0.42 -5.22
N LEU A 138 43.51 -0.92 -5.27
CA LEU A 138 42.78 -1.68 -6.29
C LEU A 138 41.27 -1.39 -6.22
N SER A 139 40.70 -0.90 -7.31
CA SER A 139 39.25 -0.72 -7.49
C SER A 139 38.56 -1.92 -8.17
N GLU A 140 39.34 -2.81 -8.77
CA GLU A 140 38.90 -4.05 -9.44
C GLU A 140 39.97 -5.13 -9.24
N LEU A 141 39.56 -6.41 -9.29
CA LEU A 141 40.45 -7.57 -9.25
C LEU A 141 39.80 -8.71 -10.04
N ASP A 142 40.40 -9.10 -11.16
CA ASP A 142 40.00 -10.27 -11.95
C ASP A 142 40.79 -11.50 -11.49
N LEU A 143 40.09 -12.63 -11.32
CA LEU A 143 40.63 -13.91 -10.86
C LEU A 143 40.29 -15.08 -11.82
N HIS A 144 39.76 -14.79 -13.02
CA HIS A 144 39.35 -15.81 -14.00
C HIS A 144 40.49 -16.73 -14.45
N ASP A 145 41.66 -16.14 -14.74
CA ASP A 145 42.87 -16.87 -15.15
C ASP A 145 43.61 -17.53 -13.95
N VAL A 146 42.98 -17.64 -12.77
CA VAL A 146 43.55 -18.10 -11.50
C VAL A 146 42.81 -19.33 -10.89
N PRO A 147 42.51 -20.40 -11.66
CA PRO A 147 41.61 -21.48 -11.23
C PRO A 147 42.12 -22.35 -10.08
N ASN A 148 43.44 -22.39 -9.83
CA ASN A 148 44.07 -23.17 -8.75
C ASN A 148 44.26 -22.39 -7.45
N LEU A 149 43.68 -21.18 -7.31
CA LEU A 149 43.80 -20.36 -6.11
C LEU A 149 43.27 -21.09 -4.86
N THR A 150 44.13 -21.30 -3.88
CA THR A 150 43.81 -21.95 -2.59
C THR A 150 43.78 -20.97 -1.42
N TYR A 151 44.55 -19.87 -1.52
CA TYR A 151 44.68 -18.86 -0.47
C TYR A 151 44.58 -17.45 -1.07
N LEU A 152 43.59 -16.67 -0.61
CA LEU A 152 43.44 -15.25 -0.97
C LEU A 152 43.45 -14.38 0.30
N ALA A 153 44.41 -13.45 0.38
CA ALA A 153 44.40 -12.36 1.36
C ALA A 153 44.35 -11.00 0.65
N TRP A 154 43.19 -10.37 0.73
CA TRP A 154 42.93 -9.03 0.21
C TRP A 154 42.36 -8.14 1.33
N GLY A 155 42.21 -6.83 1.09
CA GLY A 155 41.58 -5.90 2.01
C GLY A 155 42.28 -4.55 2.05
N GLY A 156 41.65 -3.55 2.66
CA GLY A 156 42.17 -2.19 2.74
C GLY A 156 42.20 -1.43 1.40
N SER A 157 41.48 -1.95 0.39
CA SER A 157 41.34 -1.39 -0.96
C SER A 157 39.88 -0.97 -1.21
N PRO A 158 39.60 -0.02 -2.14
CA PRO A 158 38.24 0.51 -2.40
C PRO A 158 37.28 -0.43 -3.17
N LEU A 159 37.55 -1.73 -3.19
CA LEU A 159 36.76 -2.75 -3.89
C LEU A 159 35.37 -2.95 -3.26
N GLU A 160 34.31 -2.88 -4.07
CA GLU A 160 32.90 -3.03 -3.63
C GLU A 160 32.28 -4.40 -3.98
N GLU A 161 32.90 -5.16 -4.91
CA GLU A 161 32.44 -6.47 -5.39
C GLU A 161 33.66 -7.36 -5.70
N LEU A 162 33.56 -8.67 -5.45
CA LEU A 162 34.61 -9.66 -5.69
C LEU A 162 33.97 -10.95 -6.19
N ASP A 163 34.31 -11.37 -7.42
CA ASP A 163 33.90 -12.66 -7.98
C ASP A 163 34.93 -13.74 -7.57
N LEU A 164 34.43 -14.89 -7.13
CA LEU A 164 35.20 -16.08 -6.73
C LEU A 164 34.65 -17.36 -7.38
N SER A 165 33.74 -17.25 -8.35
CA SER A 165 33.00 -18.36 -8.96
C SER A 165 33.91 -19.34 -9.72
N GLU A 166 34.96 -18.83 -10.36
CA GLU A 166 35.98 -19.61 -11.09
C GLU A 166 37.16 -20.05 -10.20
N ASN A 167 37.09 -19.83 -8.87
CA ASN A 167 38.12 -20.24 -7.90
C ASN A 167 37.60 -21.32 -6.90
N PRO A 168 37.09 -22.48 -7.38
CA PRO A 168 36.45 -23.50 -6.53
C PRO A 168 37.44 -24.23 -5.58
N ASN A 169 38.74 -24.07 -5.78
CA ASN A 169 39.81 -24.66 -4.96
C ASN A 169 40.16 -23.81 -3.71
N LEU A 170 39.46 -22.70 -3.48
CA LEU A 170 39.76 -21.77 -2.39
C LEU A 170 39.52 -22.42 -1.02
N HIS A 171 40.58 -22.56 -0.24
CA HIS A 171 40.61 -23.13 1.11
C HIS A 171 40.57 -22.04 2.20
N THR A 172 41.27 -20.93 1.98
CA THR A 172 41.32 -19.79 2.91
C THR A 172 41.01 -18.47 2.20
N LEU A 173 40.02 -17.75 2.73
CA LEU A 173 39.70 -16.38 2.35
C LEU A 173 39.94 -15.45 3.54
N HIS A 174 40.74 -14.40 3.32
CA HIS A 174 41.06 -13.39 4.31
C HIS A 174 40.77 -12.00 3.76
N VAL A 175 39.83 -11.30 4.42
CA VAL A 175 39.35 -9.95 4.10
C VAL A 175 39.78 -9.01 5.22
N LEU A 176 40.83 -8.23 4.98
CA LEU A 176 41.47 -7.31 5.92
C LEU A 176 40.83 -5.91 5.86
N GLY A 177 39.53 -5.82 6.12
CA GLY A 177 38.77 -4.57 5.99
C GLY A 177 38.62 -4.07 4.54
N GLY A 178 37.92 -2.96 4.34
CA GLY A 178 37.66 -2.38 3.01
C GLY A 178 36.17 -2.10 2.81
N ASN A 179 35.77 -1.93 1.54
CA ASN A 179 34.38 -1.59 1.18
C ASN A 179 33.50 -2.81 0.86
N LEU A 180 34.05 -4.02 0.69
CA LEU A 180 33.27 -5.21 0.32
C LEU A 180 32.25 -5.58 1.41
N THR A 181 30.97 -5.37 1.09
CA THR A 181 29.81 -5.64 1.95
C THR A 181 29.20 -7.03 1.75
N HIS A 182 29.62 -7.76 0.72
CA HIS A 182 29.04 -9.03 0.27
C HIS A 182 29.92 -9.69 -0.80
N ALA A 183 29.88 -11.02 -0.89
CA ALA A 183 30.34 -11.81 -2.04
C ALA A 183 29.56 -13.13 -2.08
N ASP A 184 29.42 -13.73 -3.26
CA ASP A 184 28.88 -15.09 -3.39
C ASP A 184 29.98 -16.11 -3.10
N LEU A 185 29.79 -16.93 -2.06
CA LEU A 185 30.69 -18.03 -1.70
C LEU A 185 30.15 -19.40 -2.13
N SER A 186 28.97 -19.50 -2.77
CA SER A 186 28.30 -20.78 -3.08
C SER A 186 29.13 -21.73 -3.95
N HIS A 187 30.09 -21.19 -4.70
CA HIS A 187 31.02 -21.92 -5.57
C HIS A 187 32.29 -22.40 -4.84
N ASN A 188 32.58 -21.89 -3.64
CA ASN A 188 33.81 -22.17 -2.87
C ASN A 188 33.54 -23.21 -1.76
N GLU A 189 33.02 -24.39 -2.13
CA GLU A 189 32.67 -25.47 -1.18
C GLU A 189 33.87 -25.98 -0.35
N ASN A 190 35.10 -25.83 -0.86
CA ASN A 190 36.34 -26.29 -0.21
C ASN A 190 36.82 -25.40 0.95
N LEU A 191 36.22 -24.22 1.15
CA LEU A 191 36.65 -23.23 2.14
C LEU A 191 36.59 -23.80 3.56
N ASP A 192 37.74 -23.92 4.21
CA ASP A 192 37.90 -24.41 5.58
C ASP A 192 38.17 -23.29 6.60
N THR A 193 38.62 -22.12 6.13
CA THR A 193 39.00 -20.97 6.94
C THR A 193 38.48 -19.67 6.34
N LEU A 194 37.60 -18.96 7.06
CA LEU A 194 37.11 -17.64 6.68
C LEU A 194 37.46 -16.58 7.73
N LEU A 195 38.20 -15.56 7.32
CA LEU A 195 38.59 -14.40 8.12
C LEU A 195 38.02 -13.14 7.44
N TRP A 196 36.88 -12.65 7.90
CA TRP A 196 36.16 -11.51 7.29
C TRP A 196 35.73 -10.50 8.36
N ASN A 197 36.69 -9.75 8.89
CA ASN A 197 36.52 -8.90 10.08
C ASN A 197 36.87 -7.43 9.84
N HIS A 198 36.26 -6.53 10.62
CA HIS A 198 36.34 -5.06 10.44
C HIS A 198 35.86 -4.57 9.06
N THR A 199 34.74 -5.12 8.58
CA THR A 199 34.03 -4.69 7.37
C THR A 199 32.61 -4.25 7.74
N LEU A 200 31.71 -4.10 6.75
CA LEU A 200 30.33 -3.66 6.96
C LEU A 200 29.30 -4.70 6.48
N ILE A 201 29.64 -5.98 6.45
CA ILE A 201 28.71 -7.03 5.98
C ILE A 201 27.47 -7.09 6.89
N GLU A 202 26.28 -7.04 6.29
CA GLU A 202 24.98 -7.10 6.99
C GLU A 202 24.39 -8.51 6.99
N THR A 203 24.77 -9.34 6.01
CA THR A 203 24.43 -10.77 5.89
C THR A 203 25.68 -11.58 5.54
N LEU A 204 25.63 -12.89 5.81
CA LEU A 204 26.69 -13.83 5.46
C LEU A 204 26.07 -15.22 5.30
N ASP A 205 26.02 -15.75 4.07
CA ASP A 205 25.59 -17.12 3.80
C ASP A 205 26.83 -18.03 3.77
N LEU A 206 26.78 -19.12 4.53
CA LEU A 206 27.82 -20.16 4.62
C LEU A 206 27.22 -21.56 4.42
N SER A 207 26.01 -21.67 3.90
CA SER A 207 25.27 -22.93 3.75
C SER A 207 25.96 -23.95 2.84
N HIS A 208 26.81 -23.49 1.92
CA HIS A 208 27.64 -24.31 1.03
C HIS A 208 28.99 -24.72 1.65
N GLN A 209 29.45 -24.01 2.69
CA GLN A 209 30.78 -24.16 3.31
C GLN A 209 30.82 -25.33 4.32
N THR A 210 30.42 -26.52 3.88
CA THR A 210 30.38 -27.76 4.69
C THR A 210 31.77 -28.22 5.17
N ASN A 211 32.85 -27.60 4.67
CA ASN A 211 34.22 -27.82 5.10
C ASN A 211 34.72 -26.86 6.19
N LEU A 212 33.97 -25.79 6.52
CA LEU A 212 34.42 -24.71 7.40
C LEU A 212 34.77 -25.20 8.82
N THR A 213 35.99 -24.90 9.25
CA THR A 213 36.54 -25.21 10.58
C THR A 213 36.75 -23.96 11.42
N TYR A 214 37.10 -22.84 10.79
CA TYR A 214 37.40 -21.57 11.45
C TYR A 214 36.63 -20.43 10.79
N LEU A 215 35.85 -19.70 11.59
CA LEU A 215 35.15 -18.49 11.18
C LEU A 215 35.55 -17.31 12.08
N ASN A 216 35.93 -16.19 11.48
CA ASN A 216 36.02 -14.89 12.15
C ASN A 216 35.28 -13.82 11.34
N CYS A 217 34.09 -13.44 11.77
CA CYS A 217 33.29 -12.34 11.23
C CYS A 217 33.14 -11.18 12.24
N THR A 218 34.15 -10.97 13.10
CA THR A 218 34.14 -9.96 14.17
C THR A 218 34.03 -8.52 13.64
N ASP A 219 33.26 -7.69 14.34
CA ASP A 219 33.06 -6.25 14.04
C ASP A 219 32.53 -6.01 12.63
N ASN A 220 31.34 -6.56 12.38
CA ASN A 220 30.51 -6.34 11.20
C ASN A 220 29.09 -5.90 11.63
N GLN A 221 28.12 -5.93 10.72
CA GLN A 221 26.74 -5.48 10.96
C GLN A 221 25.72 -6.64 11.05
N LEU A 222 26.18 -7.90 11.13
CA LEU A 222 25.32 -9.10 11.10
C LEU A 222 24.26 -9.07 12.20
N THR A 223 22.98 -9.19 11.81
CA THR A 223 21.83 -9.28 12.73
C THR A 223 21.47 -10.72 13.11
N SER A 224 21.88 -11.70 12.30
CA SER A 224 21.76 -13.13 12.58
C SER A 224 22.90 -13.91 11.94
N LEU A 225 23.15 -15.14 12.42
CA LEU A 225 24.18 -16.01 11.86
C LEU A 225 23.72 -17.48 11.86
N ASP A 226 23.57 -18.05 10.66
CA ASP A 226 23.28 -19.47 10.45
C ASP A 226 24.57 -20.25 10.18
N LEU A 227 24.88 -21.22 11.03
CA LEU A 227 26.01 -22.14 10.89
C LEU A 227 25.55 -23.62 10.91
N SER A 228 24.25 -23.88 10.81
CA SER A 228 23.65 -25.23 10.93
C SER A 228 24.15 -26.22 9.86
N ASN A 229 24.64 -25.70 8.72
CA ASN A 229 25.19 -26.49 7.62
C ASN A 229 26.73 -26.64 7.68
N ASN A 230 27.38 -26.21 8.77
CA ASN A 230 28.85 -26.18 8.90
C ASN A 230 29.34 -27.17 9.99
N PRO A 231 29.16 -28.51 9.82
CA PRO A 231 29.35 -29.53 10.86
C PRO A 231 30.81 -29.81 11.25
N LYS A 232 31.76 -28.95 10.84
CA LYS A 232 33.20 -29.08 11.14
C LYS A 232 33.76 -27.89 11.92
N LEU A 233 32.93 -26.91 12.30
CA LEU A 233 33.40 -25.72 13.01
C LEU A 233 34.03 -26.09 14.36
N GLU A 234 35.28 -25.66 14.55
CA GLU A 234 36.02 -25.74 15.81
C GLU A 234 36.09 -24.37 16.50
N THR A 235 35.96 -23.26 15.76
CA THR A 235 36.14 -21.89 16.28
C THR A 235 35.32 -20.86 15.51
N ILE A 236 34.60 -20.02 16.25
CA ILE A 236 33.72 -18.95 15.78
C ILE A 236 34.03 -17.66 16.55
N TYR A 237 34.49 -16.62 15.85
CA TYR A 237 34.56 -15.25 16.36
C TYR A 237 33.53 -14.38 15.64
N ALA A 238 32.46 -14.00 16.33
CA ALA A 238 31.38 -13.15 15.79
C ALA A 238 30.99 -12.00 16.74
N GLY A 239 31.88 -11.65 17.67
CA GLY A 239 31.72 -10.48 18.53
C GLY A 239 31.63 -9.16 17.77
N LYS A 240 31.16 -8.11 18.45
CA LYS A 240 30.97 -6.75 17.89
C LYS A 240 30.03 -6.67 16.68
N ASN A 241 29.17 -7.65 16.47
CA ASN A 241 28.10 -7.62 15.47
C ASN A 241 26.84 -6.94 16.03
N LYS A 242 25.67 -7.29 15.48
CA LYS A 242 24.32 -6.89 15.91
C LYS A 242 23.46 -8.14 16.18
N LEU A 243 24.09 -9.26 16.55
CA LEU A 243 23.44 -10.57 16.54
C LEU A 243 22.27 -10.64 17.52
N LEU A 244 21.11 -11.02 17.00
CA LEU A 244 19.89 -11.28 17.74
C LEU A 244 19.67 -12.79 17.94
N ALA A 245 20.11 -13.59 16.95
CA ALA A 245 20.15 -15.04 17.05
C ALA A 245 21.37 -15.62 16.31
N ILE A 246 21.79 -16.79 16.78
CA ILE A 246 22.79 -17.64 16.15
C ILE A 246 22.26 -19.07 16.18
N ARG A 247 22.51 -19.87 15.15
CA ARG A 247 22.27 -21.32 15.19
C ARG A 247 23.49 -22.12 14.72
N ILE A 248 23.79 -23.22 15.40
CA ILE A 248 24.93 -24.11 15.15
C ILE A 248 24.46 -25.58 15.01
N PRO A 249 25.32 -26.50 14.53
CA PRO A 249 24.97 -27.92 14.44
C PRO A 249 24.89 -28.63 15.81
N ASP A 250 23.86 -29.46 16.02
CA ASP A 250 23.56 -30.17 17.29
C ASP A 250 24.73 -30.97 17.91
N ASP A 251 25.61 -31.52 17.07
CA ASP A 251 26.67 -32.49 17.46
C ASP A 251 28.06 -31.84 17.68
N ILE A 252 28.19 -30.50 17.61
CA ILE A 252 29.49 -29.81 17.81
C ILE A 252 29.55 -28.92 19.06
N ASN A 253 30.77 -28.64 19.52
CA ASN A 253 31.06 -27.75 20.64
C ASN A 253 32.27 -26.85 20.31
N PRO A 254 32.12 -25.88 19.38
CA PRO A 254 33.18 -24.97 18.98
C PRO A 254 33.53 -23.98 20.11
N PHE A 255 34.70 -23.35 20.01
CA PHE A 255 34.95 -22.12 20.75
C PHE A 255 34.14 -20.97 20.14
N CYS A 256 33.30 -20.31 20.93
CA CYS A 256 32.48 -19.17 20.51
C CYS A 256 32.92 -17.89 21.24
N ASP A 257 33.27 -16.84 20.49
CA ASP A 257 33.33 -15.46 20.99
C ASP A 257 32.25 -14.63 20.30
N LEU A 258 31.16 -14.39 21.03
CA LEU A 258 30.02 -13.58 20.61
C LEU A 258 29.95 -12.25 21.38
N THR A 259 31.06 -11.81 21.98
CA THR A 259 31.05 -10.69 22.94
C THR A 259 30.88 -9.30 22.31
N GLU A 260 30.52 -8.31 23.13
CA GLU A 260 30.41 -6.88 22.74
C GLU A 260 29.42 -6.59 21.59
N GLN A 261 28.30 -7.34 21.48
CA GLN A 261 27.24 -7.06 20.48
C GLN A 261 26.68 -5.63 20.62
N ARG A 262 26.33 -5.05 19.47
CA ARG A 262 25.68 -3.72 19.35
C ARG A 262 24.16 -3.91 19.28
N PRO A 263 23.34 -3.05 19.92
CA PRO A 263 21.88 -3.15 19.77
C PRO A 263 21.41 -2.99 18.33
N THR A 264 20.47 -3.81 17.91
CA THR A 264 19.75 -3.66 16.63
C THR A 264 18.58 -2.71 16.81
N ALA A 265 18.36 -1.81 15.86
CA ALA A 265 17.17 -0.96 15.85
C ALA A 265 15.97 -1.73 15.28
N PHE A 266 14.80 -1.57 15.90
CA PHE A 266 13.54 -2.11 15.41
C PHE A 266 12.45 -1.05 15.62
N ASP A 267 11.69 -0.72 14.58
CA ASP A 267 10.69 0.35 14.63
C ASP A 267 9.29 -0.28 14.61
N LEU A 268 8.54 -0.17 15.71
CA LEU A 268 7.15 -0.64 15.78
C LEU A 268 6.21 0.28 14.97
N PRO A 269 5.22 -0.29 14.26
CA PRO A 269 4.11 0.48 13.71
C PRO A 269 3.41 1.33 14.78
N ALA A 270 2.90 2.50 14.39
CA ALA A 270 2.09 3.32 15.28
C ALA A 270 0.85 2.54 15.74
N GLY A 271 0.60 2.53 17.05
CA GLY A 271 -0.47 1.73 17.64
C GLY A 271 -0.10 0.28 17.95
N GLU A 272 1.10 -0.21 17.63
CA GLU A 272 1.55 -1.53 18.06
C GLU A 272 2.40 -1.49 19.34
N ASN A 273 2.23 -2.53 20.16
CA ASN A 273 2.97 -2.73 21.41
C ASN A 273 3.65 -4.12 21.51
N SER A 274 3.60 -4.90 20.42
CA SER A 274 4.18 -6.24 20.35
C SER A 274 4.62 -6.61 18.94
N PHE A 275 5.55 -7.54 18.84
CA PHE A 275 6.06 -8.09 17.57
C PHE A 275 6.47 -9.56 17.77
N LEU A 276 6.63 -10.31 16.69
CA LEU A 276 7.04 -11.71 16.74
C LEU A 276 8.57 -11.83 16.72
N LEU A 277 9.11 -12.92 17.29
CA LEU A 277 10.54 -13.24 17.16
C LEU A 277 10.98 -13.40 15.69
N SER A 278 10.08 -13.87 14.82
CA SER A 278 10.27 -13.95 13.37
C SER A 278 10.54 -12.59 12.70
N ASP A 279 10.08 -11.50 13.31
CA ASP A 279 10.21 -10.14 12.79
C ASP A 279 11.61 -9.57 13.08
N LEU A 280 12.32 -10.16 14.06
CA LEU A 280 13.75 -9.93 14.30
C LEU A 280 14.61 -10.82 13.42
N VAL A 281 14.36 -12.14 13.45
CA VAL A 281 15.07 -13.17 12.67
C VAL A 281 14.08 -14.31 12.37
N PRO A 282 13.77 -14.62 11.09
CA PRO A 282 12.68 -15.54 10.73
C PRO A 282 12.76 -16.97 11.29
N TRP A 283 13.93 -17.41 11.76
CA TRP A 283 14.17 -18.75 12.30
C TRP A 283 14.43 -18.78 13.81
N MET A 284 14.24 -17.67 14.53
CA MET A 284 14.34 -17.65 15.99
C MET A 284 13.34 -18.60 16.65
N ASP A 285 13.83 -19.32 17.66
CA ASP A 285 13.04 -20.20 18.51
C ASP A 285 12.88 -19.58 19.90
N ALA A 286 11.63 -19.51 20.39
CA ALA A 286 11.30 -19.00 21.71
C ALA A 286 11.89 -19.84 22.85
N ASP A 287 12.04 -21.17 22.67
CA ASP A 287 12.62 -22.04 23.70
C ASP A 287 14.11 -21.74 23.97
N GLN A 288 14.80 -21.07 23.03
CA GLN A 288 16.19 -20.61 23.17
C GLN A 288 16.32 -19.20 23.80
N VAL A 289 15.22 -18.46 23.97
CA VAL A 289 15.22 -17.10 24.53
C VAL A 289 15.07 -17.16 26.06
N SER A 290 16.04 -16.60 26.79
CA SER A 290 15.99 -16.50 28.24
C SER A 290 16.45 -15.14 28.75
N GLN A 291 16.16 -14.85 30.03
CA GLN A 291 16.53 -13.58 30.68
C GLN A 291 16.08 -12.30 29.91
N LEU A 292 14.92 -12.35 29.26
CA LEU A 292 14.30 -11.17 28.62
C LEU A 292 14.01 -10.07 29.66
N ASN A 293 14.40 -8.85 29.35
CA ASN A 293 14.19 -7.65 30.17
C ASN A 293 13.54 -6.53 29.32
N GLY A 294 12.61 -5.78 29.92
CA GLY A 294 11.83 -4.71 29.27
C GLY A 294 10.61 -5.19 28.46
N ALA A 295 10.40 -6.49 28.40
CA ALA A 295 9.29 -7.12 27.69
C ALA A 295 8.97 -8.50 28.28
N VAL A 296 7.79 -9.01 27.93
CA VAL A 296 7.35 -10.38 28.20
C VAL A 296 7.33 -11.15 26.88
N LEU A 297 7.74 -12.42 26.89
CA LEU A 297 7.58 -13.34 25.76
C LEU A 297 6.39 -14.25 26.04
N GLU A 298 5.35 -14.17 25.20
CA GLU A 298 4.21 -15.08 25.20
C GLU A 298 4.16 -15.85 23.87
N ASP A 299 4.28 -17.18 23.95
CA ASP A 299 4.61 -18.05 22.80
C ASP A 299 5.80 -17.49 21.99
N ASN A 300 5.56 -17.01 20.76
CA ASN A 300 6.58 -16.40 19.89
C ASN A 300 6.50 -14.86 19.81
N ARG A 301 5.72 -14.21 20.67
CA ARG A 301 5.44 -12.76 20.64
C ARG A 301 6.12 -12.03 21.81
N ILE A 302 6.99 -11.07 21.48
CA ILE A 302 7.51 -10.10 22.43
C ILE A 302 6.47 -9.00 22.63
N GLN A 303 5.92 -8.92 23.84
CA GLN A 303 5.03 -7.88 24.31
C GLN A 303 5.83 -6.86 25.13
N LEU A 304 5.88 -5.59 24.69
CA LEU A 304 6.69 -4.56 25.37
C LEU A 304 6.01 -4.03 26.63
N ASP A 305 6.82 -3.76 27.67
CA ASP A 305 6.37 -2.99 28.84
C ASP A 305 6.12 -1.50 28.50
N ASN A 306 6.92 -0.94 27.58
CA ASN A 306 6.93 0.47 27.16
C ASN A 306 7.44 0.60 25.70
N PRO A 307 7.13 1.69 24.97
CA PRO A 307 7.81 2.01 23.72
C PRO A 307 9.17 2.69 23.99
N ASN A 308 9.97 2.88 22.94
CA ASN A 308 11.17 3.72 22.94
C ASN A 308 12.22 3.29 23.98
N GLN A 309 12.45 1.98 24.09
CA GLN A 309 13.34 1.35 25.06
C GLN A 309 14.24 0.29 24.41
N THR A 310 15.29 -0.14 25.11
CA THR A 310 16.12 -1.29 24.67
C THR A 310 15.78 -2.50 25.50
N ILE A 311 15.29 -3.55 24.85
CA ILE A 311 15.11 -4.88 25.44
C ILE A 311 16.40 -5.69 25.30
N THR A 312 16.64 -6.61 26.22
CA THR A 312 17.83 -7.48 26.21
C THR A 312 17.47 -8.89 26.64
N TYR A 313 18.08 -9.91 26.03
CA TYR A 313 17.90 -11.32 26.35
C TYR A 313 19.19 -12.11 26.10
N HIS A 314 19.31 -13.28 26.72
CA HIS A 314 20.23 -14.30 26.28
C HIS A 314 19.53 -15.17 25.23
N TYR A 315 20.18 -15.40 24.10
CA TYR A 315 19.85 -16.49 23.18
C TYR A 315 20.88 -17.62 23.39
N THR A 316 20.44 -18.87 23.40
CA THR A 316 21.36 -20.02 23.60
C THR A 316 21.06 -21.11 22.59
N ASP A 317 22.08 -21.54 21.84
CA ASP A 317 21.97 -22.69 20.95
C ASP A 317 23.21 -23.57 21.04
N GLY A 318 23.06 -24.80 21.54
CA GLY A 318 24.15 -25.73 21.81
C GLY A 318 25.24 -25.14 22.73
N ALA A 319 26.35 -24.73 22.12
CA ALA A 319 27.52 -24.11 22.77
C ALA A 319 27.63 -22.59 22.54
N ALA A 320 26.70 -21.99 21.79
CA ALA A 320 26.64 -20.56 21.51
C ALA A 320 25.76 -19.85 22.56
N GLU A 321 26.40 -19.12 23.48
CA GLU A 321 25.74 -18.23 24.45
C GLU A 321 25.85 -16.78 23.94
N LEU A 322 24.71 -16.17 23.57
CA LEU A 322 24.62 -14.86 22.92
C LEU A 322 23.87 -13.83 23.79
N ASP A 323 24.54 -12.73 24.15
CA ASP A 323 23.92 -11.54 24.72
C ASP A 323 23.35 -10.65 23.59
N ALA A 324 22.03 -10.68 23.43
CA ALA A 324 21.31 -9.93 22.39
C ALA A 324 20.60 -8.68 22.95
N ALA A 325 20.52 -7.62 22.13
CA ALA A 325 19.86 -6.37 22.48
C ALA A 325 19.11 -5.77 21.28
N VAL A 326 17.87 -5.33 21.49
CA VAL A 326 17.06 -4.63 20.48
C VAL A 326 16.60 -3.29 21.05
N THR A 327 16.99 -2.20 20.42
CA THR A 327 16.45 -0.86 20.69
C THR A 327 15.18 -0.68 19.88
N VAL A 328 14.04 -0.81 20.55
CA VAL A 328 12.72 -0.70 19.92
C VAL A 328 12.21 0.74 20.01
N THR A 329 11.95 1.37 18.87
CA THR A 329 11.19 2.63 18.80
C THR A 329 9.70 2.34 18.56
N GLY A 330 8.82 3.28 18.89
CA GLY A 330 7.39 3.12 18.62
C GLY A 330 6.55 4.32 19.06
N GLU A 331 5.42 4.51 18.39
CA GLU A 331 4.45 5.58 18.67
C GLU A 331 3.16 4.99 19.28
N ASN A 332 2.64 5.65 20.31
CA ASN A 332 1.36 5.26 20.91
C ASN A 332 0.21 5.71 20.01
N ASP A 333 -0.75 4.82 19.75
CA ASP A 333 -2.02 5.09 19.06
C ASP A 333 -3.07 4.04 19.51
N TRP A 334 -4.28 4.12 18.97
CA TRP A 334 -5.42 3.27 19.34
C TRP A 334 -5.43 1.90 18.62
N GLN A 335 -5.05 0.84 19.33
CA GLN A 335 -5.31 -0.56 18.91
C GLN A 335 -6.81 -0.84 18.71
N VAL A 336 -7.65 -0.26 19.57
CA VAL A 336 -9.11 -0.22 19.38
C VAL A 336 -9.54 1.24 19.47
N PRO A 337 -9.96 1.86 18.34
CA PRO A 337 -10.49 3.22 18.34
C PRO A 337 -11.73 3.39 19.22
N LEU A 338 -11.87 4.58 19.79
CA LEU A 338 -12.97 4.95 20.67
C LEU A 338 -14.34 4.76 19.98
N HIS A 339 -15.16 3.88 20.55
CA HIS A 339 -16.57 3.72 20.20
C HIS A 339 -17.42 3.45 21.44
N ILE A 340 -18.73 3.69 21.33
CA ILE A 340 -19.75 3.37 22.33
C ILE A 340 -21.09 3.20 21.61
N ASP A 341 -21.89 2.22 22.02
CA ASP A 341 -23.23 2.00 21.46
C ASP A 341 -24.25 3.01 22.00
N SER A 342 -25.27 3.33 21.20
CA SER A 342 -26.46 4.07 21.65
C SER A 342 -27.42 3.15 22.45
N TRP A 343 -28.16 3.69 23.42
CA TRP A 343 -29.14 2.93 24.24
C TRP A 343 -30.45 3.69 24.47
N THR A 344 -31.50 3.04 24.95
CA THR A 344 -32.77 3.71 25.30
C THR A 344 -32.75 4.19 26.74
N TYR A 345 -33.38 5.34 27.01
CA TYR A 345 -33.56 5.84 28.38
C TYR A 345 -34.15 4.77 29.32
N GLY A 346 -33.54 4.61 30.50
CA GLY A 346 -33.92 3.61 31.50
C GLY A 346 -33.35 2.20 31.28
N GLU A 347 -32.71 1.93 30.13
CA GLU A 347 -31.89 0.74 29.93
C GLU A 347 -30.49 0.91 30.57
N PRO A 348 -29.73 -0.18 30.83
CA PRO A 348 -28.35 -0.08 31.28
C PRO A 348 -27.49 0.66 30.24
N ALA A 349 -26.71 1.65 30.70
CA ALA A 349 -25.84 2.42 29.82
C ALA A 349 -24.76 1.55 29.15
N ALA A 350 -24.55 1.76 27.85
CA ALA A 350 -23.44 1.15 27.13
C ALA A 350 -22.10 1.54 27.78
N GLN A 351 -21.09 0.70 27.61
CA GLN A 351 -19.73 0.99 28.08
C GLN A 351 -18.90 1.42 26.87
N PRO A 352 -18.14 2.53 26.95
CA PRO A 352 -17.22 2.90 25.88
C PRO A 352 -16.09 1.88 25.80
N GLN A 353 -15.58 1.70 24.59
CA GLN A 353 -14.47 0.81 24.27
C GLN A 353 -13.41 1.62 23.54
N ALA A 354 -12.22 1.66 24.12
CA ALA A 354 -11.00 2.16 23.49
C ALA A 354 -9.80 1.43 24.12
N GLN A 355 -8.81 1.07 23.31
CA GLN A 355 -7.59 0.41 23.76
C GLN A 355 -6.39 1.11 23.11
N PRO A 356 -5.51 1.76 23.87
CA PRO A 356 -4.26 2.29 23.36
C PRO A 356 -3.18 1.20 23.33
N ALA A 357 -2.15 1.41 22.51
CA ALA A 357 -0.94 0.57 22.55
C ALA A 357 -0.24 0.65 23.91
N PHE A 358 -0.17 1.85 24.51
CA PHE A 358 0.48 2.09 25.79
C PHE A 358 -0.34 3.02 26.69
N GLY A 359 -0.28 2.78 28.00
CA GLY A 359 -1.00 3.55 29.01
C GLY A 359 -2.36 2.94 29.38
N THR A 360 -3.33 3.77 29.70
CA THR A 360 -4.70 3.35 30.07
C THR A 360 -5.69 4.42 29.62
N ALA A 361 -6.80 3.98 29.02
CA ALA A 361 -7.87 4.86 28.57
C ALA A 361 -8.80 5.24 29.73
N GLU A 362 -8.87 6.52 30.07
CA GLU A 362 -9.96 7.09 30.86
C GLU A 362 -11.09 7.58 29.94
N PHE A 363 -12.31 7.75 30.48
CA PHE A 363 -13.50 8.13 29.71
C PHE A 363 -14.32 9.21 30.42
N PHE A 364 -14.74 10.22 29.67
CA PHE A 364 -15.50 11.38 30.15
C PHE A 364 -16.60 11.76 29.14
N TYR A 365 -17.67 12.43 29.59
CA TYR A 365 -18.88 12.66 28.80
C TYR A 365 -19.30 14.13 28.76
N ALA A 366 -19.84 14.59 27.63
CA ALA A 366 -20.32 15.95 27.43
C ALA A 366 -21.56 16.03 26.50
N PRO A 367 -22.40 17.08 26.61
CA PRO A 367 -23.50 17.36 25.70
C PRO A 367 -23.06 18.08 24.40
N SER A 368 -21.75 18.19 24.16
CA SER A 368 -21.13 18.95 23.06
C SER A 368 -19.75 18.34 22.76
N PRO A 369 -19.28 18.31 21.51
CA PRO A 369 -17.94 17.82 21.19
C PRO A 369 -16.83 18.70 21.81
N ASP A 370 -17.12 19.99 22.04
CA ASP A 370 -16.20 20.95 22.69
C ASP A 370 -16.22 20.87 24.24
N GLY A 371 -16.93 19.90 24.81
CA GLY A 371 -17.07 19.77 26.27
C GLY A 371 -18.04 20.78 26.91
N PRO A 372 -17.92 21.03 28.23
CA PRO A 372 -16.96 20.42 29.16
C PRO A 372 -17.28 18.96 29.43
N PHE A 373 -16.25 18.11 29.39
CA PHE A 373 -16.36 16.67 29.69
C PHE A 373 -16.29 16.41 31.20
N GLN A 374 -17.08 15.46 31.70
CA GLN A 374 -17.20 15.06 33.11
C GLN A 374 -17.22 13.52 33.25
N PRO A 375 -16.76 12.91 34.36
CA PRO A 375 -16.71 11.45 34.50
C PRO A 375 -18.08 10.77 34.67
N GLU A 376 -19.13 11.53 35.01
CA GLU A 376 -20.48 10.99 35.16
C GLU A 376 -21.12 10.62 33.81
N VAL A 377 -21.48 9.33 33.65
CA VAL A 377 -22.24 8.83 32.49
C VAL A 377 -23.59 9.57 32.39
N PRO A 378 -23.97 10.12 31.21
CA PRO A 378 -25.23 10.82 31.05
C PRO A 378 -26.43 9.88 31.17
N VAL A 379 -27.51 10.39 31.73
CA VAL A 379 -28.74 9.63 32.02
C VAL A 379 -29.98 10.12 31.28
N HIS A 380 -29.90 11.29 30.63
CA HIS A 380 -31.03 11.91 29.93
C HIS A 380 -30.95 11.69 28.42
N ALA A 381 -32.10 11.59 27.76
CA ALA A 381 -32.16 11.37 26.32
C ALA A 381 -31.63 12.57 25.51
N GLY A 382 -31.04 12.27 24.35
CA GLY A 382 -30.38 13.24 23.47
C GLY A 382 -29.07 12.73 22.88
N THR A 383 -28.42 13.56 22.05
CA THR A 383 -27.08 13.30 21.51
C THR A 383 -26.02 13.69 22.55
N TRP A 384 -25.10 12.77 22.84
CA TRP A 384 -24.00 12.94 23.79
C TRP A 384 -22.67 12.59 23.13
N TYR A 385 -21.57 13.00 23.77
CA TYR A 385 -20.21 12.77 23.31
C TYR A 385 -19.43 12.12 24.44
N VAL A 386 -18.70 11.05 24.14
CA VAL A 386 -17.67 10.49 25.01
C VAL A 386 -16.31 10.93 24.49
N GLN A 387 -15.47 11.43 25.38
CA GLN A 387 -14.04 11.67 25.18
C GLN A 387 -13.28 10.54 25.87
N SER A 388 -12.23 10.03 25.23
CA SER A 388 -11.24 9.18 25.90
C SER A 388 -9.88 9.84 25.89
N ILE A 389 -9.17 9.71 27.01
CA ILE A 389 -7.85 10.32 27.25
C ILE A 389 -6.89 9.24 27.73
N VAL A 390 -5.66 9.29 27.26
CA VAL A 390 -4.50 8.57 27.80
C VAL A 390 -3.45 9.61 28.21
N GLU A 391 -2.98 9.55 29.46
CA GLU A 391 -2.00 10.51 30.00
C GLU A 391 -0.66 10.46 29.23
N GLU A 392 -0.05 11.62 28.96
CA GLU A 392 1.26 11.71 28.32
C GLU A 392 2.38 11.29 29.28
N THR A 393 3.44 10.67 28.75
CA THR A 393 4.61 10.24 29.53
C THR A 393 5.91 10.68 28.87
N PRO A 394 7.05 10.65 29.58
CA PRO A 394 8.36 10.83 28.96
C PRO A 394 8.72 9.78 27.89
N GLN A 395 7.97 8.68 27.79
CA GLN A 395 8.17 7.57 26.87
C GLN A 395 7.27 7.64 25.62
N TYR A 396 6.07 8.23 25.74
CA TYR A 396 5.08 8.32 24.67
C TYR A 396 4.13 9.51 24.81
N ALA A 397 3.64 10.01 23.68
CA ALA A 397 2.58 11.01 23.64
C ALA A 397 1.26 10.46 24.21
N GLY A 398 0.53 11.32 24.91
CA GLY A 398 -0.85 11.04 25.33
C GLY A 398 -1.80 11.01 24.12
N LEU A 399 -2.93 10.33 24.27
CA LEU A 399 -3.95 10.19 23.23
C LEU A 399 -5.24 10.88 23.66
N GLU A 400 -5.94 11.47 22.70
CA GLU A 400 -7.28 12.02 22.87
C GLU A 400 -8.15 11.60 21.68
N SER A 401 -9.40 11.21 21.96
CA SER A 401 -10.41 10.94 20.93
C SER A 401 -11.81 11.28 21.44
N VAL A 402 -12.73 11.64 20.54
CA VAL A 402 -14.12 11.98 20.86
C VAL A 402 -15.08 11.28 19.90
N ALA A 403 -16.06 10.55 20.44
CA ALA A 403 -17.11 9.86 19.70
C ALA A 403 -18.51 10.31 20.15
N SER A 404 -19.44 10.43 19.20
CA SER A 404 -20.84 10.78 19.46
C SER A 404 -21.73 9.54 19.59
N PHE A 405 -22.69 9.56 20.50
CA PHE A 405 -23.73 8.54 20.66
C PHE A 405 -25.08 9.17 21.03
N GLU A 406 -26.14 8.36 21.04
CA GLU A 406 -27.48 8.82 21.37
C GLU A 406 -28.09 8.02 22.52
N ILE A 407 -28.75 8.72 23.43
CA ILE A 407 -29.67 8.12 24.41
C ILE A 407 -31.08 8.36 23.86
N TYR A 408 -31.77 7.31 23.43
CA TYR A 408 -33.08 7.41 22.79
C TYR A 408 -34.21 7.63 23.81
N PRO A 409 -35.18 8.54 23.56
CA PRO A 409 -36.33 8.73 24.44
C PRO A 409 -37.17 7.45 24.56
N ALA A 410 -37.40 7.00 25.78
CA ALA A 410 -38.17 5.78 26.07
C ALA A 410 -39.64 5.92 25.66
N ARG A 411 -40.30 4.79 25.40
CA ARG A 411 -41.76 4.76 25.26
C ARG A 411 -42.39 4.79 26.66
N PRO A 412 -43.12 5.85 27.05
CA PRO A 412 -43.65 5.98 28.41
C PRO A 412 -44.70 4.90 28.72
N GLU A 413 -44.72 4.45 29.98
CA GLU A 413 -45.86 3.70 30.50
C GLU A 413 -47.04 4.65 30.78
N TYR A 414 -48.22 4.29 30.29
CA TYR A 414 -49.47 5.03 30.52
C TYR A 414 -50.64 4.05 30.70
N LEU A 415 -51.65 4.47 31.45
CA LEU A 415 -52.93 3.77 31.52
C LEU A 415 -53.80 4.23 30.35
N ALA A 416 -54.32 3.30 29.55
CA ALA A 416 -55.15 3.64 28.40
C ALA A 416 -56.44 4.37 28.83
N PRO A 417 -56.94 5.36 28.05
CA PRO A 417 -58.16 6.09 28.34
C PRO A 417 -59.38 5.18 28.54
N ASN A 418 -60.22 5.50 29.53
CA ASN A 418 -61.45 4.77 29.78
C ASN A 418 -62.48 5.02 28.67
N MET A 419 -63.39 4.06 28.43
CA MET A 419 -64.50 4.23 27.50
C MET A 419 -65.29 5.52 27.81
N LYS A 420 -65.50 6.35 26.79
CA LYS A 420 -66.22 7.63 26.87
C LYS A 420 -67.68 7.46 26.46
N SER A 421 -68.46 8.52 26.60
CA SER A 421 -69.83 8.57 26.07
C SER A 421 -70.15 9.94 25.52
N ALA A 422 -70.90 9.98 24.42
CA ALA A 422 -71.26 11.20 23.70
C ALA A 422 -72.63 11.05 23.01
N THR A 423 -73.12 12.11 22.39
CA THR A 423 -74.35 12.14 21.58
C THR A 423 -74.02 12.19 20.10
N TYR A 424 -74.85 11.58 19.26
CA TYR A 424 -74.69 11.65 17.82
C TYR A 424 -74.66 13.09 17.31
N GLY A 425 -73.54 13.50 16.70
CA GLY A 425 -73.32 14.86 16.19
C GLY A 425 -72.42 15.76 17.05
N ASP A 426 -72.04 15.32 18.26
CA ASP A 426 -71.03 15.98 19.10
C ASP A 426 -69.62 15.85 18.46
N TYR A 427 -68.74 16.84 18.68
CA TYR A 427 -67.33 16.75 18.23
C TYR A 427 -66.48 15.95 19.24
N LEU A 428 -65.34 15.41 18.80
CA LEU A 428 -64.35 14.84 19.73
C LEU A 428 -63.80 15.91 20.69
N ALA A 429 -63.68 17.17 20.25
CA ALA A 429 -63.36 18.33 21.08
C ALA A 429 -64.29 18.49 22.32
N ASP A 430 -65.56 18.05 22.22
CA ASP A 430 -66.52 18.09 23.34
C ASP A 430 -66.35 16.91 24.32
N VAL A 431 -65.60 15.86 23.94
CA VAL A 431 -65.42 14.61 24.70
C VAL A 431 -64.08 14.64 25.45
N SER A 432 -64.12 14.94 26.75
CA SER A 432 -62.92 15.04 27.58
C SER A 432 -62.20 13.70 27.80
N LEU A 433 -60.91 13.66 27.46
CA LEU A 433 -59.99 12.58 27.79
C LEU A 433 -59.40 12.75 29.20
N GLU A 434 -58.67 11.73 29.67
CA GLU A 434 -57.80 11.82 30.84
C GLU A 434 -56.68 12.85 30.63
N SER A 435 -56.08 13.34 31.72
CA SER A 435 -54.94 14.26 31.65
C SER A 435 -53.82 13.68 30.77
N GLN A 436 -53.13 14.56 30.03
CA GLN A 436 -52.07 14.23 29.05
C GLN A 436 -52.51 13.51 27.76
N PHE A 437 -53.79 13.14 27.62
CA PHE A 437 -54.33 12.60 26.37
C PHE A 437 -55.05 13.68 25.56
N PHE A 438 -54.86 13.63 24.24
CA PHE A 438 -55.43 14.57 23.27
C PHE A 438 -55.94 13.79 22.05
N TRP A 439 -57.04 14.22 21.44
CA TRP A 439 -57.50 13.64 20.18
C TRP A 439 -56.58 14.06 19.03
N GLU A 440 -56.21 13.13 18.14
CA GLU A 440 -55.40 13.44 16.95
C GLU A 440 -56.13 14.38 15.97
N ASN A 441 -57.46 14.34 15.98
CA ASN A 441 -58.31 15.22 15.20
C ASN A 441 -59.61 15.51 15.99
N ASP A 442 -59.51 16.43 16.94
CA ASP A 442 -60.60 16.92 17.78
C ASP A 442 -61.84 17.43 16.99
N SER A 443 -61.60 17.84 15.74
CA SER A 443 -62.55 18.41 14.80
C SER A 443 -63.38 17.34 14.05
N LEU A 444 -63.10 16.04 14.27
CA LEU A 444 -63.99 14.95 13.88
C LEU A 444 -65.26 14.92 14.75
N ARG A 445 -66.30 14.27 14.22
CA ARG A 445 -67.49 13.90 15.00
C ARG A 445 -67.32 12.53 15.62
N VAL A 446 -68.02 12.31 16.74
CA VAL A 446 -67.98 11.04 17.50
C VAL A 446 -68.44 9.80 16.72
N GLY A 447 -69.03 9.94 15.53
CA GLY A 447 -69.44 8.84 14.65
C GLY A 447 -70.93 8.50 14.77
N ASN A 448 -71.31 7.33 14.28
CA ASN A 448 -72.68 6.80 14.36
C ASN A 448 -73.00 6.26 15.77
N VAL A 449 -74.28 6.06 16.06
CA VAL A 449 -74.74 5.43 17.32
C VAL A 449 -74.12 4.05 17.54
N GLY A 450 -73.75 3.76 18.79
CA GLY A 450 -73.01 2.57 19.20
C GLY A 450 -71.56 2.89 19.59
N GLU A 451 -70.74 1.85 19.77
CA GLU A 451 -69.32 2.01 20.05
C GLU A 451 -68.56 2.47 18.80
N GLN A 452 -67.83 3.58 18.90
CA GLN A 452 -66.99 4.15 17.86
C GLN A 452 -65.56 4.31 18.42
N THR A 453 -64.55 3.86 17.68
CA THR A 453 -63.14 3.98 18.08
C THR A 453 -62.50 5.16 17.35
N HIS A 454 -61.90 6.06 18.12
CA HIS A 454 -61.15 7.22 17.61
C HIS A 454 -59.73 7.22 18.16
N LEU A 455 -58.81 7.91 17.49
CA LEU A 455 -57.39 7.91 17.84
C LEU A 455 -57.01 9.14 18.66
N ALA A 456 -56.20 8.90 19.69
CA ALA A 456 -55.65 9.89 20.59
C ALA A 456 -54.13 9.71 20.71
N PHE A 457 -53.44 10.78 21.11
CA PHE A 457 -52.03 10.74 21.49
C PHE A 457 -51.83 11.10 22.97
N TYR A 458 -50.79 10.54 23.57
CA TYR A 458 -50.36 10.78 24.94
C TYR A 458 -49.06 11.59 24.96
N VAL A 459 -49.08 12.71 25.68
CA VAL A 459 -47.94 13.62 25.85
C VAL A 459 -47.35 13.40 27.26
N PRO A 460 -46.20 12.72 27.42
CA PRO A 460 -45.55 12.59 28.72
C PRO A 460 -45.20 13.96 29.31
N SER A 461 -45.12 14.06 30.64
CA SER A 461 -44.76 15.30 31.33
C SER A 461 -43.28 15.67 31.17
N ASP A 462 -42.48 14.69 30.80
CA ASP A 462 -41.10 14.83 30.35
C ASP A 462 -41.06 14.46 28.87
N LEU A 463 -40.64 15.41 28.03
CA LEU A 463 -40.50 15.26 26.57
C LEU A 463 -39.04 15.24 26.12
N ILE A 464 -38.11 15.16 27.07
CA ILE A 464 -36.70 14.85 26.82
C ILE A 464 -36.59 13.33 26.87
N ASP A 465 -36.82 12.75 28.05
CA ASP A 465 -36.55 11.34 28.34
C ASP A 465 -37.60 10.36 27.76
N TYR A 466 -38.77 10.87 27.35
CA TYR A 466 -39.87 10.04 26.84
C TYR A 466 -40.49 10.60 25.56
N GLN A 467 -40.75 9.71 24.59
CA GLN A 467 -41.43 10.06 23.34
C GLN A 467 -42.95 10.21 23.53
N MET A 468 -43.57 11.09 22.74
CA MET A 468 -45.03 11.16 22.58
C MET A 468 -45.55 9.85 21.98
N VAL A 469 -46.68 9.34 22.45
CA VAL A 469 -47.27 8.09 21.94
C VAL A 469 -48.56 8.38 21.20
N GLU A 470 -48.54 8.20 19.88
CA GLU A 470 -49.68 8.40 18.99
C GLU A 470 -50.50 7.10 18.78
N HIS A 471 -51.58 7.21 18.01
CA HIS A 471 -52.44 6.15 17.50
C HIS A 471 -53.08 5.29 18.61
N ILE A 472 -53.35 5.88 19.78
CA ILE A 472 -53.96 5.21 20.93
C ILE A 472 -55.48 5.12 20.71
N PRO A 473 -56.07 3.91 20.61
CA PRO A 473 -57.50 3.77 20.36
C PRO A 473 -58.31 4.03 21.62
N VAL A 474 -59.27 4.96 21.53
CA VAL A 474 -60.24 5.27 22.58
C VAL A 474 -61.65 4.99 22.09
N VAL A 475 -62.42 4.21 22.85
CA VAL A 475 -63.81 3.87 22.51
C VAL A 475 -64.76 4.91 23.08
N VAL A 476 -65.61 5.48 22.23
CA VAL A 476 -66.69 6.41 22.57
C VAL A 476 -68.02 5.68 22.32
N ASN A 477 -68.83 5.51 23.35
CA ASN A 477 -70.19 4.99 23.21
C ASN A 477 -71.15 6.14 22.83
N VAL A 478 -71.60 6.16 21.59
CA VAL A 478 -72.44 7.23 21.02
C VAL A 478 -73.92 6.90 21.21
N SER A 479 -74.61 7.76 21.97
CA SER A 479 -76.07 7.70 22.15
C SER A 479 -76.81 8.44 21.04
N PRO A 480 -78.04 8.03 20.66
CA PRO A 480 -78.82 8.73 19.65
C PRO A 480 -79.09 10.19 20.01
N TYR A 481 -79.13 11.05 19.00
CA TYR A 481 -79.57 12.43 19.19
C TYR A 481 -81.10 12.50 19.33
N ASP A 482 -81.59 13.33 20.25
CA ASP A 482 -83.02 13.63 20.36
C ASP A 482 -83.43 14.58 19.23
N GLY A 483 -83.97 14.00 18.15
CA GLY A 483 -84.39 14.69 16.95
C GLY A 483 -85.50 15.71 17.18
N THR A 484 -86.21 15.67 18.32
CA THR A 484 -87.19 16.70 18.69
C THR A 484 -86.55 18.05 19.02
N ARG A 485 -85.24 18.07 19.31
CA ARG A 485 -84.44 19.27 19.60
C ARG A 485 -83.84 19.93 18.37
N LEU A 486 -83.89 19.27 17.21
CA LEU A 486 -83.39 19.83 15.96
C LEU A 486 -84.24 21.03 15.52
N PRO A 487 -83.66 22.02 14.80
CA PRO A 487 -84.41 23.12 14.21
C PRO A 487 -85.17 22.62 12.96
N ILE A 488 -86.18 21.76 13.17
CA ILE A 488 -87.05 21.26 12.10
C ILE A 488 -87.68 22.49 11.44
N PRO A 489 -87.41 22.75 10.14
CA PRO A 489 -88.01 23.88 9.45
C PRO A 489 -89.52 23.87 9.69
N GLN A 490 -90.12 25.03 9.94
CA GLN A 490 -91.56 25.16 9.72
C GLN A 490 -91.75 25.06 8.21
N VAL A 491 -91.86 23.82 7.74
CA VAL A 491 -92.29 23.51 6.37
C VAL A 491 -93.61 24.20 6.12
N SER A 492 -93.89 24.46 4.85
CA SER A 492 -95.04 25.28 4.49
C SER A 492 -95.91 24.71 3.37
N SER A 493 -95.51 23.67 2.65
CA SER A 493 -96.46 22.99 1.77
C SER A 493 -96.27 21.49 1.72
N ARG A 494 -97.21 20.82 1.05
CA ARG A 494 -97.01 19.44 0.65
C ARG A 494 -95.74 19.31 -0.20
N ALA A 495 -95.41 20.27 -1.06
CA ALA A 495 -94.17 20.26 -1.81
C ALA A 495 -92.95 20.36 -0.87
N GLU A 496 -92.93 21.34 0.04
CA GLU A 496 -91.82 21.51 0.98
C GLU A 496 -91.70 20.38 2.02
N ALA A 497 -92.80 19.67 2.31
CA ALA A 497 -92.82 18.52 3.23
C ALA A 497 -92.41 17.21 2.54
N GLU A 498 -92.86 17.00 1.29
CA GLU A 498 -92.36 15.92 0.42
C GLU A 498 -90.89 16.16 0.02
N SER A 499 -90.41 17.41 0.06
CA SER A 499 -89.01 17.81 -0.11
C SER A 499 -88.33 18.33 1.17
N ILE A 500 -88.73 17.89 2.37
CA ILE A 500 -88.19 18.50 3.60
C ILE A 500 -86.69 18.24 3.74
N VAL A 501 -85.94 19.32 3.97
CA VAL A 501 -84.52 19.28 4.28
C VAL A 501 -84.36 19.50 5.79
N ILE A 502 -84.57 18.44 6.58
CA ILE A 502 -84.26 18.47 8.01
C ILE A 502 -82.74 18.55 8.18
N LYS A 503 -82.28 19.44 9.07
CA LYS A 503 -80.86 19.69 9.30
C LYS A 503 -80.41 19.51 10.75
N HIS A 504 -79.20 19.01 10.91
CA HIS A 504 -78.43 19.06 12.16
C HIS A 504 -77.13 19.82 11.88
N GLY A 505 -77.12 21.12 12.20
CA GLY A 505 -76.08 22.03 11.71
C GLY A 505 -76.08 22.06 10.17
N ASP A 506 -74.93 21.77 9.55
CA ASP A 506 -74.79 21.70 8.09
C ASP A 506 -75.29 20.37 7.48
N TRP A 507 -75.44 19.32 8.29
CA TRP A 507 -75.90 18.01 7.83
C TRP A 507 -77.34 18.04 7.35
N ILE A 508 -77.63 17.29 6.28
CA ILE A 508 -78.99 17.04 5.78
C ILE A 508 -79.34 15.58 6.09
N LEU A 509 -80.34 15.38 6.94
CA LEU A 509 -80.80 14.06 7.35
C LEU A 509 -81.49 13.35 6.17
N GLN A 510 -81.31 12.04 6.06
CA GLN A 510 -81.79 11.23 4.94
C GLN A 510 -83.15 10.56 5.24
N PRO A 511 -84.21 10.85 4.46
CA PRO A 511 -85.50 10.16 4.58
C PRO A 511 -85.35 8.64 4.43
N GLY A 512 -86.06 7.89 5.27
CA GLY A 512 -86.00 6.42 5.34
C GLY A 512 -84.82 5.86 6.14
N THR A 513 -83.79 6.67 6.44
CA THR A 513 -82.61 6.26 7.21
C THR A 513 -82.57 6.93 8.58
N ASP A 514 -82.54 8.27 8.62
CA ASP A 514 -82.48 9.06 9.86
C ASP A 514 -83.87 9.40 10.42
N TYR A 515 -84.88 9.43 9.55
CA TYR A 515 -86.28 9.64 9.91
C TYR A 515 -87.23 9.10 8.84
N THR A 516 -88.46 8.78 9.23
CA THR A 516 -89.57 8.57 8.30
C THR A 516 -90.59 9.71 8.42
N THR A 517 -91.46 9.87 7.42
CA THR A 517 -92.46 10.94 7.40
C THR A 517 -93.84 10.43 7.02
N ALA A 518 -94.87 11.07 7.59
CA ALA A 518 -96.27 10.78 7.33
C ALA A 518 -97.06 12.06 7.06
N LEU A 519 -97.72 12.11 5.89
CA LEU A 519 -98.51 13.25 5.42
C LEU A 519 -100.00 12.95 5.54
N VAL A 520 -100.62 13.46 6.61
CA VAL A 520 -102.06 13.32 6.87
C VAL A 520 -102.75 14.63 6.51
N SER A 521 -103.41 14.68 5.35
CA SER A 521 -104.22 15.83 4.96
C SER A 521 -105.46 15.94 5.85
N GLN A 522 -105.62 17.07 6.53
CA GLN A 522 -106.84 17.47 7.25
C GLN A 522 -107.44 18.71 6.57
N GLU A 523 -108.72 19.01 6.85
CA GLU A 523 -109.59 19.75 5.90
C GLU A 523 -109.09 21.12 5.39
N ASN A 524 -108.24 21.83 6.14
CA ASN A 524 -107.62 23.09 5.71
C ASN A 524 -106.09 23.14 5.89
N ASN A 525 -105.44 22.12 6.44
CA ASN A 525 -104.00 22.08 6.73
C ASN A 525 -103.44 20.67 6.48
N VAL A 526 -102.22 20.60 5.92
CA VAL A 526 -101.48 19.33 5.83
C VAL A 526 -100.82 19.07 7.19
N GLN A 527 -101.19 17.99 7.89
CA GLN A 527 -100.44 17.53 9.06
C GLN A 527 -99.26 16.67 8.60
N PHE A 528 -98.09 16.99 9.10
CA PHE A 528 -96.84 16.33 8.76
C PHE A 528 -96.16 15.82 10.02
N THR A 529 -96.08 14.50 10.18
CA THR A 529 -95.35 13.85 11.28
C THR A 529 -94.01 13.35 10.76
N ILE A 530 -92.98 13.51 11.59
CA ILE A 530 -91.61 13.06 11.38
C ILE A 530 -91.25 12.14 12.55
N GLU A 531 -90.87 10.91 12.29
CA GLU A 531 -90.42 9.94 13.30
C GLU A 531 -88.93 9.63 13.08
N PHE A 532 -88.11 10.01 14.05
CA PHE A 532 -86.64 9.89 13.99
C PHE A 532 -86.17 8.49 14.42
N GLN A 533 -85.19 7.98 13.72
CA GLN A 533 -84.69 6.61 13.86
C GLN A 533 -83.18 6.51 13.53
N GLY A 534 -82.59 5.33 13.75
CA GLY A 534 -81.17 5.09 13.48
C GLY A 534 -80.28 5.92 14.42
N ASN A 535 -79.62 6.93 13.88
CA ASN A 535 -78.77 7.86 14.63
C ASN A 535 -79.57 8.88 15.48
N TYR A 536 -80.86 9.03 15.20
CA TYR A 536 -81.76 9.98 15.85
C TYR A 536 -82.94 9.27 16.53
N THR A 537 -83.60 9.96 17.46
CA THR A 537 -84.78 9.45 18.20
C THR A 537 -85.86 10.52 18.40
N GLY A 538 -87.08 10.09 18.68
CA GLY A 538 -88.22 10.98 18.99
C GLY A 538 -89.11 11.28 17.78
N THR A 539 -90.11 12.16 17.97
CA THR A 539 -91.16 12.40 16.98
C THR A 539 -91.60 13.87 17.00
N VAL A 540 -91.74 14.50 15.83
CA VAL A 540 -92.16 15.90 15.66
C VAL A 540 -93.34 15.98 14.70
N THR A 541 -94.26 16.94 14.88
CA THR A 541 -95.44 17.11 14.01
C THR A 541 -95.74 18.59 13.73
N GLN A 542 -96.10 18.95 12.50
CA GLN A 542 -96.30 20.34 12.01
C GLN A 542 -97.48 20.50 11.01
N THR A 543 -97.93 21.75 10.73
CA THR A 543 -99.13 22.11 9.89
C THR A 543 -99.09 23.54 9.29
N PHE A 544 -99.29 23.78 7.95
CA PHE A 544 -98.65 24.98 7.29
C PHE A 544 -98.97 25.44 5.80
N PRO A 545 -98.45 26.62 5.26
CA PRO A 545 -98.60 27.21 3.85
C PRO A 545 -97.36 27.95 3.07
N ASP A 546 -96.80 27.40 1.93
CA ASP A 546 -95.70 27.62 0.86
C ASP A 546 -94.59 28.80 0.62
N SER A 547 -93.23 28.52 0.46
CA SER A 547 -92.06 29.05 -0.46
C SER A 547 -90.77 30.01 -0.08
N THR A 548 -89.54 30.03 -0.80
CA THR A 548 -88.04 30.32 -0.32
C THR A 548 -86.74 30.87 -1.24
N THR A 549 -85.37 31.09 -0.80
CA THR A 549 -83.88 31.09 -1.48
C THR A 549 -82.52 32.05 -1.17
N SER A 550 -81.23 32.02 -1.80
CA SER A 550 -79.75 32.52 -1.35
C SER A 550 -78.36 32.79 -2.29
N GLY A 551 -77.10 33.35 -1.88
CA GLY A 551 -75.63 33.48 -2.56
C GLY A 551 -74.41 34.46 -1.96
N GLY A 552 -73.01 34.76 -2.20
CA GLY A 552 -71.57 34.51 -2.88
C GLY A 552 -70.37 35.67 -2.73
N SER A 553 -68.97 35.91 -3.02
CA SER A 553 -67.46 35.45 -3.36
C SER A 553 -66.27 36.64 -3.37
N GLY A 554 -64.85 36.84 -3.54
CA GLY A 554 -63.34 36.35 -3.83
C GLY A 554 -62.13 37.53 -3.94
N SER A 555 -60.73 37.69 -4.21
CA SER A 555 -59.23 37.13 -4.45
C SER A 555 -58.00 38.26 -4.69
N THR A 556 -56.58 38.37 -4.92
CA THR A 556 -55.08 37.77 -4.77
C THR A 556 -53.71 38.51 -5.41
N ASN A 557 -52.33 38.27 -5.06
CA ASN A 557 -50.85 38.44 -5.73
C ASN A 557 -49.67 39.61 -5.49
N THR A 558 -48.27 39.77 -5.80
CA THR A 558 -46.82 39.13 -6.11
C THR A 558 -45.43 40.07 -6.34
N GLY A 559 -44.06 39.68 -6.46
CA GLY A 559 -42.71 40.53 -6.70
C GLY A 559 -41.14 39.97 -6.98
N ASN A 560 -39.95 40.74 -7.19
CA ASN A 560 -38.40 40.38 -7.50
C ASN A 560 -37.18 41.53 -7.45
N SER A 561 -35.77 41.68 -7.71
CA SER A 561 -34.32 41.11 -8.15
C SER A 561 -33.03 42.16 -8.02
N SER A 562 -31.63 42.23 -8.30
CA SER A 562 -30.21 41.58 -8.67
C SER A 562 -28.91 42.64 -8.81
N SER A 563 -27.50 42.64 -9.07
CA SER A 563 -26.11 41.88 -9.19
C SER A 563 -24.69 42.74 -9.44
N GLY A 564 -23.34 42.27 -9.54
CA GLY A 564 -21.97 43.04 -9.86
C GLY A 564 -20.42 42.43 -9.88
N ASN A 565 -19.23 43.10 -10.27
CA ASN A 565 -17.67 42.68 -10.32
C ASN A 565 -16.49 43.83 -10.59
N THR A 566 -15.07 43.90 -10.80
CA THR A 566 -13.67 43.15 -11.04
C THR A 566 -12.24 44.00 -11.00
N GLY A 567 -10.91 43.51 -11.12
CA GLY A 567 -9.52 44.29 -11.27
C GLY A 567 -8.00 43.63 -11.38
N SER A 568 -6.78 44.31 -11.67
CA SER A 568 -5.27 43.82 -11.82
C SER A 568 -4.06 44.91 -12.14
N SER A 569 -2.64 44.90 -12.31
CA SER A 569 -1.24 44.26 -11.94
C SER A 569 0.16 44.99 -12.48
N GLY A 570 1.50 44.59 -12.26
CA GLY A 570 2.87 45.21 -12.78
C GLY A 570 4.40 44.68 -12.40
N SER A 571 5.63 45.17 -12.94
CA SER A 571 7.08 44.63 -12.67
C SER A 571 8.49 45.36 -13.06
N ASN A 572 9.72 44.85 -12.65
CA ASN A 572 11.19 45.04 -13.13
C ASN A 572 12.28 44.31 -12.21
N ALA A 573 13.67 44.20 -12.29
CA ALA A 573 14.83 44.02 -13.28
C ALA A 573 16.27 43.79 -12.56
N SER A 574 17.42 43.26 -13.16
CA SER A 574 18.72 42.89 -12.43
C SER A 574 20.11 42.57 -13.19
N THR A 575 21.15 41.92 -12.56
CA THR A 575 22.65 41.93 -12.82
C THR A 575 23.43 40.64 -13.33
N THR A 576 24.40 39.95 -12.62
CA THR A 576 25.25 38.76 -13.08
C THR A 576 25.73 37.68 -12.02
N PHE A 577 25.88 36.35 -12.37
CA PHE A 577 26.42 35.14 -11.63
C PHE A 577 26.71 33.85 -12.52
N VAL A 578 27.04 32.66 -11.95
CA VAL A 578 27.41 31.38 -12.65
C VAL A 578 26.68 30.10 -12.12
N ILE A 579 26.35 29.13 -12.98
CA ILE A 579 25.78 27.80 -12.61
C ILE A 579 26.61 26.66 -13.25
N SER A 580 26.79 25.53 -12.56
CA SER A 580 27.38 24.30 -13.14
C SER A 580 26.34 23.18 -13.28
N ALA A 581 26.31 22.49 -14.43
CA ALA A 581 25.28 21.52 -14.80
C ALA A 581 25.87 20.18 -15.28
N GLN A 582 25.32 19.05 -14.79
CA GLN A 582 25.77 17.68 -15.14
C GLN A 582 24.61 16.65 -15.11
N ALA A 583 24.83 15.47 -15.68
CA ALA A 583 23.87 14.36 -15.69
C ALA A 583 24.57 13.02 -15.42
N THR A 584 23.86 12.04 -14.88
CA THR A 584 24.30 10.64 -14.80
C THR A 584 24.14 9.94 -16.15
N SER A 585 24.64 8.69 -16.25
CA SER A 585 24.21 7.75 -17.29
C SER A 585 22.67 7.62 -17.34
N GLY A 586 22.12 7.32 -18.52
CA GLY A 586 20.68 7.21 -18.74
C GLY A 586 19.96 8.50 -19.16
N GLY A 587 20.67 9.60 -19.39
CA GLY A 587 20.03 10.84 -19.83
C GLY A 587 20.99 12.00 -20.11
N THR A 588 20.41 13.19 -20.25
CA THR A 588 21.10 14.44 -20.59
C THR A 588 20.47 15.62 -19.85
N ILE A 589 21.29 16.65 -19.60
CA ILE A 589 20.85 17.98 -19.16
C ILE A 589 21.28 19.01 -20.20
N SER A 590 20.45 20.04 -20.41
CA SER A 590 20.75 21.12 -21.36
C SER A 590 20.27 22.48 -20.83
N PRO A 591 21.11 23.52 -20.78
CA PRO A 591 22.55 23.50 -21.07
C PRO A 591 23.36 22.72 -20.03
N ASP A 592 24.45 22.08 -20.47
CA ASP A 592 25.43 21.39 -19.65
C ASP A 592 26.65 22.28 -19.31
N GLY A 593 27.58 21.76 -18.50
CA GLY A 593 28.86 22.40 -18.25
C GLY A 593 28.77 23.59 -17.29
N LYS A 594 29.38 24.75 -17.63
CA LYS A 594 29.45 25.94 -16.75
C LYS A 594 28.87 27.17 -17.45
N ILE A 595 27.71 27.62 -16.98
CA ILE A 595 26.85 28.63 -17.60
C ILE A 595 26.97 29.97 -16.85
N GLN A 596 27.23 31.06 -17.57
CA GLN A 596 27.13 32.41 -17.01
C GLN A 596 25.74 33.00 -17.24
N VAL A 597 25.15 33.57 -16.19
CA VAL A 597 23.74 33.99 -16.14
C VAL A 597 23.63 35.36 -15.48
N LYS A 598 22.58 36.12 -15.81
CA LYS A 598 22.32 37.40 -15.15
C LYS A 598 21.75 37.18 -13.73
N ARG A 599 22.25 37.92 -12.73
CA ARG A 599 21.59 38.07 -11.42
C ARG A 599 20.15 38.47 -11.69
N GLY A 600 19.21 37.89 -10.97
CA GLY A 600 17.79 38.12 -11.17
C GLY A 600 17.22 37.66 -12.52
N ALA A 601 18.01 37.03 -13.39
CA ALA A 601 17.49 36.22 -14.48
C ALA A 601 17.27 34.79 -13.99
N THR A 602 16.36 34.10 -14.67
CA THR A 602 15.80 32.81 -14.26
C THR A 602 16.10 31.77 -15.35
N PRO A 603 17.35 31.27 -15.44
CA PRO A 603 17.74 30.32 -16.47
C PRO A 603 16.95 29.02 -16.32
N GLN A 604 16.60 28.42 -17.45
CA GLN A 604 15.92 27.14 -17.51
C GLN A 604 16.88 26.06 -18.03
N PHE A 605 16.90 24.95 -17.32
CA PHE A 605 17.53 23.70 -17.71
C PHE A 605 16.45 22.72 -18.14
N THR A 606 16.76 21.88 -19.12
CA THR A 606 15.89 20.82 -19.63
C THR A 606 16.62 19.49 -19.49
N MET A 607 15.96 18.52 -18.89
CA MET A 607 16.47 17.18 -18.64
C MET A 607 15.72 16.22 -19.55
N ARG A 608 16.44 15.36 -20.27
CA ARG A 608 15.88 14.36 -21.18
C ARG A 608 16.51 13.01 -20.88
N ALA A 609 15.69 12.05 -20.48
CA ALA A 609 16.13 10.67 -20.35
C ALA A 609 16.46 10.05 -21.71
N GLN A 610 17.29 9.03 -21.71
CA GLN A 610 17.50 8.14 -22.85
C GLN A 610 16.42 7.06 -22.88
N GLU A 611 16.27 6.39 -24.03
CA GLU A 611 15.33 5.27 -24.16
C GLU A 611 15.66 4.18 -23.14
N GLY A 612 14.64 3.66 -22.46
CA GLY A 612 14.81 2.72 -21.35
C GLY A 612 15.20 3.35 -20.00
N TYR A 613 15.24 4.68 -19.86
CA TYR A 613 15.54 5.38 -18.60
C TYR A 613 14.49 6.45 -18.25
N ARG A 614 14.36 6.76 -16.95
CA ARG A 614 13.56 7.87 -16.41
C ARG A 614 14.40 8.76 -15.52
N LEU A 615 14.04 10.04 -15.44
CA LEU A 615 14.60 10.98 -14.47
C LEU A 615 14.16 10.55 -13.05
N ARG A 616 15.12 10.22 -12.18
CA ARG A 616 14.91 9.95 -10.75
C ARG A 616 14.77 11.27 -9.98
N ALA A 617 15.72 12.16 -10.18
CA ALA A 617 15.83 13.40 -9.43
C ALA A 617 16.58 14.48 -10.20
N VAL A 618 16.26 15.73 -9.88
CA VAL A 618 17.09 16.90 -10.16
C VAL A 618 17.60 17.39 -8.80
N LEU A 619 18.90 17.64 -8.65
CA LEU A 619 19.49 18.15 -7.43
C LEU A 619 20.02 19.56 -7.66
N ILE A 620 19.65 20.51 -6.80
CA ILE A 620 20.08 21.91 -6.84
C ILE A 620 20.95 22.18 -5.61
N ASP A 621 22.18 22.65 -5.82
CA ASP A 621 23.19 22.81 -4.75
C ASP A 621 23.36 21.53 -3.89
N GLY A 622 23.19 20.35 -4.49
CA GLY A 622 23.24 19.04 -3.82
C GLY A 622 21.94 18.58 -3.14
N LYS A 623 20.82 19.32 -3.26
CA LYS A 623 19.52 18.94 -2.68
C LYS A 623 18.51 18.56 -3.76
N SER A 624 17.90 17.37 -3.64
CA SER A 624 16.85 16.91 -4.56
C SER A 624 15.62 17.83 -4.53
N ILE A 625 15.05 18.07 -5.71
CA ILE A 625 13.75 18.73 -5.93
C ILE A 625 12.75 17.80 -6.65
N GLY A 626 13.02 16.49 -6.63
CA GLY A 626 12.25 15.48 -7.37
C GLY A 626 12.58 15.46 -8.88
N ALA A 627 11.86 14.61 -9.62
CA ALA A 627 11.98 14.52 -11.08
C ALA A 627 11.22 15.67 -11.76
N GLN A 628 11.96 16.58 -12.43
CA GLN A 628 11.39 17.67 -13.21
C GLN A 628 12.09 17.75 -14.57
N GLU A 629 11.38 17.52 -15.67
CA GLU A 629 11.97 17.59 -17.03
C GLU A 629 12.45 19.00 -17.41
N THR A 630 11.92 20.03 -16.76
CA THR A 630 12.48 21.38 -16.84
C THR A 630 12.56 22.01 -15.47
N TYR A 631 13.75 22.49 -15.09
CA TYR A 631 13.93 23.30 -13.89
C TYR A 631 14.28 24.73 -14.29
N ARG A 632 13.58 25.70 -13.70
CA ARG A 632 13.89 27.13 -13.84
C ARG A 632 14.34 27.66 -12.49
N PHE A 633 15.58 28.14 -12.43
CA PHE A 633 16.09 28.80 -11.23
C PHE A 633 15.30 30.07 -10.94
N ASP A 634 15.09 30.33 -9.65
CA ASP A 634 14.66 31.63 -9.12
C ASP A 634 15.63 32.76 -9.51
N PRO A 635 15.22 34.05 -9.37
CA PRO A 635 16.02 35.21 -9.77
C PRO A 635 17.45 35.21 -9.20
N ILE A 636 18.39 34.69 -10.00
CA ILE A 636 19.70 34.17 -9.56
C ILE A 636 20.46 35.17 -8.68
N SER A 637 20.96 34.76 -7.53
CA SER A 637 21.51 35.67 -6.49
C SER A 637 22.90 35.29 -5.97
N LYS A 638 23.43 34.13 -6.38
CA LYS A 638 24.77 33.59 -6.10
C LYS A 638 25.13 32.60 -7.22
N ASN A 639 26.25 31.88 -7.07
CA ASN A 639 26.55 30.73 -7.91
C ASN A 639 25.81 29.46 -7.41
N HIS A 640 25.55 28.51 -8.32
CA HIS A 640 24.80 27.28 -8.03
C HIS A 640 25.35 26.04 -8.75
N THR A 641 24.89 24.84 -8.36
CA THR A 641 24.97 23.61 -9.15
C THR A 641 23.59 23.04 -9.47
N ILE A 642 23.49 22.28 -10.57
CA ILE A 642 22.36 21.42 -10.92
C ILE A 642 22.87 20.07 -11.43
N SER A 643 22.33 18.96 -10.93
CA SER A 643 22.59 17.63 -11.49
C SER A 643 21.30 16.87 -11.76
N ALA A 644 21.27 16.11 -12.86
CA ALA A 644 20.15 15.27 -13.25
C ALA A 644 20.52 13.79 -13.09
N GLU A 645 19.74 13.06 -12.29
CA GLU A 645 19.93 11.63 -12.05
C GLU A 645 18.88 10.83 -12.81
N PHE A 646 19.32 9.85 -13.58
CA PHE A 646 18.47 8.94 -14.33
C PHE A 646 18.64 7.50 -13.84
N VAL A 647 17.57 6.72 -13.91
CA VAL A 647 17.55 5.29 -13.56
C VAL A 647 16.78 4.52 -14.64
N PRO A 648 17.04 3.21 -14.84
CA PRO A 648 16.29 2.41 -15.81
C PRO A 648 14.77 2.46 -15.58
N VAL A 649 14.00 2.42 -16.67
CA VAL A 649 12.57 2.11 -16.61
C VAL A 649 12.43 0.60 -16.64
N ARG A 650 11.87 0.04 -15.57
CA ARG A 650 11.36 -1.34 -15.59
C ARG A 650 10.26 -1.42 -16.65
N THR A 651 10.54 -2.09 -17.77
CA THR A 651 9.53 -2.42 -18.77
C THR A 651 8.59 -3.47 -18.18
N LEU A 652 7.33 -3.10 -17.99
CA LEU A 652 6.31 -4.04 -17.53
C LEU A 652 5.91 -4.97 -18.68
N PRO A 653 5.67 -6.27 -18.43
CA PRO A 653 5.16 -7.19 -19.44
C PRO A 653 3.82 -6.72 -20.02
N THR A 654 3.66 -6.83 -21.35
CA THR A 654 2.41 -6.50 -22.03
C THR A 654 1.29 -7.52 -21.72
N PRO A 655 0.02 -7.23 -22.05
CA PRO A 655 -1.08 -8.19 -21.92
C PRO A 655 -0.86 -9.49 -22.73
N ASP A 656 -0.08 -9.43 -23.81
CA ASP A 656 0.35 -10.61 -24.58
C ASP A 656 1.43 -11.42 -23.83
N GLN A 657 2.40 -10.74 -23.20
CA GLN A 657 3.51 -11.39 -22.48
C GLN A 657 3.11 -11.99 -21.12
N SER A 658 2.05 -11.46 -20.51
CA SER A 658 1.43 -12.01 -19.28
C SER A 658 0.35 -13.06 -19.59
N GLY A 659 -0.08 -13.19 -20.85
CA GLY A 659 -1.15 -14.09 -21.27
C GLY A 659 -2.57 -13.60 -21.01
N VAL A 660 -2.77 -12.37 -20.49
CA VAL A 660 -4.11 -11.76 -20.36
C VAL A 660 -4.85 -11.79 -21.71
N SER A 661 -4.13 -11.50 -22.79
CA SER A 661 -4.65 -11.54 -24.17
C SER A 661 -5.13 -12.91 -24.63
N ASP A 662 -4.76 -14.02 -23.99
CA ASP A 662 -5.27 -15.36 -24.36
C ASP A 662 -6.75 -15.53 -23.96
N VAL A 663 -7.24 -14.75 -22.98
CA VAL A 663 -8.57 -14.93 -22.37
C VAL A 663 -9.44 -13.65 -22.39
N LEU A 664 -8.87 -12.48 -22.15
CA LEU A 664 -9.58 -11.19 -22.10
C LEU A 664 -9.44 -10.37 -23.39
N ASP A 665 -10.40 -9.47 -23.62
CA ASP A 665 -10.40 -8.56 -24.77
C ASP A 665 -9.55 -7.30 -24.52
N THR A 666 -8.27 -7.51 -24.80
CA THR A 666 -7.17 -6.54 -24.79
C THR A 666 -7.06 -5.72 -26.08
N GLN A 667 -8.02 -5.82 -27.01
CA GLN A 667 -7.95 -5.17 -28.34
C GLN A 667 -9.21 -4.37 -28.67
N ALA A 668 -10.40 -4.82 -28.25
CA ALA A 668 -11.62 -4.03 -28.37
C ALA A 668 -11.76 -3.07 -27.17
N HIS A 669 -11.53 -1.78 -27.40
CA HIS A 669 -11.73 -0.72 -26.40
C HIS A 669 -13.21 -0.40 -26.16
N GLY A 670 -13.98 -1.44 -25.82
CA GLY A 670 -15.35 -1.34 -25.33
C GLY A 670 -15.40 -0.92 -23.86
N ALA A 671 -16.47 -0.20 -23.50
CA ALA A 671 -16.76 0.17 -22.13
C ALA A 671 -17.16 -1.07 -21.29
N TYR A 672 -16.48 -1.29 -20.17
CA TYR A 672 -16.69 -2.44 -19.29
C TYR A 672 -17.20 -2.04 -17.88
N VAL A 673 -17.22 -0.75 -17.53
CA VAL A 673 -17.86 -0.24 -16.30
C VAL A 673 -19.13 0.58 -16.58
N SER A 674 -20.05 0.55 -15.62
CA SER A 674 -21.25 1.39 -15.59
C SER A 674 -21.41 2.05 -14.23
N GLY A 675 -21.89 3.30 -14.25
CA GLY A 675 -22.35 4.01 -13.07
C GLY A 675 -23.78 3.65 -12.68
N TYR A 676 -24.19 4.16 -11.54
CA TYR A 676 -25.51 3.99 -10.93
C TYR A 676 -26.55 5.01 -11.47
N PRO A 677 -27.85 4.82 -11.17
CA PRO A 677 -28.88 5.83 -11.41
C PRO A 677 -28.50 7.20 -10.80
N GLY A 678 -28.90 8.29 -11.46
CA GLY A 678 -28.51 9.65 -11.02
C GLY A 678 -27.16 10.13 -11.57
N ASN A 679 -26.52 9.37 -12.46
CA ASN A 679 -25.22 9.69 -13.07
C ASN A 679 -24.06 9.78 -12.08
N GLN A 680 -24.05 8.84 -11.12
CA GLN A 680 -22.97 8.61 -10.16
C GLN A 680 -22.17 7.38 -10.56
N PHE A 681 -20.89 7.31 -10.20
CA PHE A 681 -20.04 6.13 -10.35
C PHE A 681 -19.89 5.33 -9.06
N GLY A 682 -19.96 5.98 -7.89
CA GLY A 682 -19.56 5.42 -6.59
C GLY A 682 -18.09 5.01 -6.59
N PRO A 683 -17.13 5.96 -6.77
CA PRO A 683 -15.70 5.62 -6.92
C PRO A 683 -15.13 4.91 -5.69
N GLU A 684 -15.51 5.34 -4.49
CA GLU A 684 -15.00 4.79 -3.24
C GLU A 684 -15.92 3.74 -2.60
N ASP A 685 -17.02 3.34 -3.26
CA ASP A 685 -17.83 2.21 -2.81
C ASP A 685 -17.03 0.90 -2.97
N ALA A 686 -17.10 0.04 -1.95
CA ALA A 686 -16.54 -1.31 -2.02
C ALA A 686 -17.29 -2.18 -3.05
N LEU A 687 -16.55 -2.90 -3.89
CA LEU A 687 -17.13 -3.86 -4.83
C LEU A 687 -17.69 -5.09 -4.09
N THR A 688 -18.87 -5.57 -4.51
CA THR A 688 -19.34 -6.90 -4.12
C THR A 688 -18.74 -8.00 -4.98
N ARG A 689 -18.72 -9.24 -4.48
CA ARG A 689 -18.25 -10.43 -5.23
C ARG A 689 -18.98 -10.61 -6.56
N ALA A 690 -20.29 -10.33 -6.61
CA ALA A 690 -21.07 -10.35 -7.85
C ALA A 690 -20.65 -9.25 -8.84
N GLN A 691 -20.38 -8.02 -8.35
CA GLN A 691 -19.90 -6.94 -9.21
C GLN A 691 -18.50 -7.24 -9.76
N ALA A 692 -17.58 -7.76 -8.95
CA ALA A 692 -16.26 -8.19 -9.39
C ALA A 692 -16.35 -9.29 -10.46
N ALA A 693 -17.17 -10.33 -10.23
CA ALA A 693 -17.41 -11.38 -11.23
C ALA A 693 -17.98 -10.82 -12.55
N GLN A 694 -18.87 -9.82 -12.49
CA GLN A 694 -19.41 -9.19 -13.69
C GLN A 694 -18.36 -8.37 -14.47
N LEU A 695 -17.43 -7.69 -13.80
CA LEU A 695 -16.36 -6.94 -14.46
C LEU A 695 -15.49 -7.86 -15.33
N PHE A 696 -14.95 -8.93 -14.72
CA PHE A 696 -14.12 -9.90 -15.44
C PHE A 696 -14.89 -10.65 -16.54
N TYR A 697 -16.14 -11.05 -16.30
CA TYR A 697 -16.97 -11.71 -17.31
C TYR A 697 -17.23 -10.81 -18.53
N SER A 698 -17.48 -9.50 -18.32
CA SER A 698 -17.69 -8.54 -19.41
C SER A 698 -16.48 -8.41 -20.33
N LEU A 699 -15.28 -8.70 -19.82
CA LEU A 699 -14.01 -8.62 -20.54
C LEU A 699 -13.60 -9.91 -21.26
N LEU A 700 -14.34 -11.02 -21.13
CA LEU A 700 -14.01 -12.29 -21.79
C LEU A 700 -14.10 -12.20 -23.32
N LYS A 701 -13.05 -12.62 -24.05
CA LYS A 701 -13.08 -12.80 -25.52
C LYS A 701 -14.14 -13.81 -25.98
N ASN A 702 -14.51 -14.76 -25.12
CA ASN A 702 -15.60 -15.70 -25.38
C ASN A 702 -16.48 -15.87 -24.12
N GLN A 703 -17.74 -15.46 -24.24
CA GLN A 703 -18.76 -15.56 -23.18
C GLN A 703 -19.71 -16.76 -23.35
N ASP A 704 -19.58 -17.54 -24.44
CA ASP A 704 -20.42 -18.72 -24.72
C ASP A 704 -19.75 -20.01 -24.20
N ILE A 705 -19.48 -19.98 -22.88
CA ILE A 705 -18.89 -21.08 -22.12
C ILE A 705 -20.02 -21.85 -21.43
N SER A 706 -20.04 -23.18 -21.59
CA SER A 706 -21.02 -24.06 -20.94
C SER A 706 -20.82 -24.07 -19.43
N THR A 707 -21.84 -23.64 -18.66
CA THR A 707 -21.77 -23.64 -17.20
C THR A 707 -21.91 -25.05 -16.63
N THR A 708 -21.00 -25.41 -15.72
CA THR A 708 -20.97 -26.67 -14.97
C THR A 708 -21.05 -26.45 -13.46
N THR A 709 -20.68 -25.26 -12.98
CA THR A 709 -20.74 -24.85 -11.57
C THR A 709 -21.95 -23.93 -11.34
N HIS A 710 -22.66 -24.14 -10.22
CA HIS A 710 -23.79 -23.33 -9.76
C HIS A 710 -23.78 -23.22 -8.23
N PHE A 711 -24.37 -22.15 -7.69
CA PHE A 711 -24.46 -21.90 -6.24
C PHE A 711 -25.90 -21.72 -5.78
N ILE A 712 -26.23 -22.14 -4.56
CA ILE A 712 -27.60 -22.16 -4.02
C ILE A 712 -28.16 -20.77 -3.68
N ASP A 713 -27.27 -19.78 -3.51
CA ASP A 713 -27.56 -18.38 -3.22
C ASP A 713 -27.38 -17.46 -4.44
N VAL A 714 -27.29 -18.05 -5.64
CA VAL A 714 -27.24 -17.33 -6.93
C VAL A 714 -28.49 -17.70 -7.75
N PRO A 715 -29.59 -16.92 -7.63
CA PRO A 715 -30.81 -17.16 -8.39
C PRO A 715 -30.55 -17.13 -9.90
N SER A 716 -31.19 -18.02 -10.67
CA SER A 716 -30.94 -18.15 -12.11
C SER A 716 -31.41 -16.96 -12.96
N ASP A 717 -32.20 -16.07 -12.37
CA ASP A 717 -32.68 -14.80 -12.93
C ASP A 717 -31.95 -13.56 -12.38
N ALA A 718 -31.00 -13.73 -11.45
CA ALA A 718 -30.17 -12.63 -10.96
C ALA A 718 -29.25 -12.09 -12.07
N TRP A 719 -29.00 -10.77 -12.08
CA TRP A 719 -28.22 -10.12 -13.14
C TRP A 719 -26.77 -10.62 -13.23
N TYR A 720 -26.20 -11.09 -12.11
CA TYR A 720 -24.87 -11.70 -12.02
C TYR A 720 -24.85 -13.22 -12.25
N ALA A 721 -26.00 -13.87 -12.48
CA ALA A 721 -26.07 -15.34 -12.50
C ALA A 721 -25.26 -15.97 -13.63
N LYS A 722 -25.21 -15.34 -14.82
CA LYS A 722 -24.36 -15.85 -15.92
C LYS A 722 -22.89 -15.63 -15.63
N SER A 723 -22.50 -14.43 -15.17
CA SER A 723 -21.09 -14.09 -14.91
C SER A 723 -20.48 -14.94 -13.80
N VAL A 724 -21.18 -15.09 -12.68
CA VAL A 724 -20.73 -15.95 -11.56
C VAL A 724 -20.62 -17.41 -12.00
N ASN A 725 -21.66 -17.99 -12.61
CA ASN A 725 -21.63 -19.41 -13.00
C ASN A 725 -20.61 -19.69 -14.12
N THR A 726 -20.40 -18.77 -15.07
CA THR A 726 -19.36 -18.90 -16.11
C THR A 726 -17.96 -18.89 -15.49
N LEU A 727 -17.60 -17.87 -14.71
CA LEU A 727 -16.25 -17.78 -14.13
C LEU A 727 -15.97 -18.90 -13.11
N ALA A 728 -16.98 -19.37 -12.39
CA ALA A 728 -16.86 -20.53 -11.49
C ALA A 728 -16.73 -21.86 -12.24
N SER A 729 -17.24 -21.95 -13.48
CA SER A 729 -17.01 -23.10 -14.38
C SER A 729 -15.64 -23.05 -15.05
N MET A 730 -15.00 -21.87 -15.10
CA MET A 730 -13.62 -21.67 -15.56
C MET A 730 -12.57 -21.88 -14.44
N GLY A 731 -13.00 -22.03 -13.18
CA GLY A 731 -12.10 -22.12 -12.02
C GLY A 731 -11.47 -20.78 -11.59
N ILE A 732 -12.00 -19.66 -12.08
CA ILE A 732 -11.49 -18.30 -11.83
C ILE A 732 -12.02 -17.74 -10.50
N ILE A 733 -13.24 -18.13 -10.12
CA ILE A 733 -13.84 -17.79 -8.83
C ILE A 733 -14.34 -19.06 -8.12
N SER A 734 -14.26 -19.06 -6.79
CA SER A 734 -14.73 -20.13 -5.92
C SER A 734 -15.90 -19.68 -5.04
N GLY A 735 -16.72 -20.64 -4.60
CA GLY A 735 -17.67 -20.45 -3.51
C GLY A 735 -16.98 -20.47 -2.14
N ILE A 736 -17.73 -20.16 -1.08
CA ILE A 736 -17.24 -20.08 0.30
C ILE A 736 -17.48 -21.36 1.13
N GLY A 737 -17.92 -22.44 0.49
CA GLY A 737 -18.46 -23.64 1.14
C GLY A 737 -19.99 -23.72 1.08
N ASP A 738 -20.57 -24.85 1.50
CA ASP A 738 -22.02 -25.14 1.46
C ASP A 738 -22.73 -24.82 0.12
N ASP A 739 -22.04 -24.96 -1.01
CA ASP A 739 -22.50 -24.55 -2.35
C ASP A 739 -22.95 -23.08 -2.45
N LYS A 740 -22.40 -22.17 -1.60
CA LYS A 740 -22.70 -20.73 -1.56
C LYS A 740 -21.61 -19.86 -2.20
N PHE A 741 -22.00 -18.70 -2.72
CA PHE A 741 -21.12 -17.70 -3.30
C PHE A 741 -21.05 -16.38 -2.52
N LEU A 742 -22.09 -16.03 -1.74
CA LEU A 742 -22.31 -14.71 -1.12
C LEU A 742 -22.16 -13.52 -2.11
N PRO A 743 -23.05 -13.39 -3.11
CA PRO A 743 -22.92 -12.41 -4.19
C PRO A 743 -22.80 -10.96 -3.71
N ASP A 744 -23.55 -10.58 -2.66
CA ASP A 744 -23.60 -9.20 -2.16
C ASP A 744 -22.55 -8.89 -1.08
N ARG A 745 -21.74 -9.86 -0.66
CA ARG A 745 -20.62 -9.60 0.27
C ARG A 745 -19.55 -8.76 -0.45
N PRO A 746 -19.02 -7.68 0.17
CA PRO A 746 -17.83 -6.99 -0.33
C PRO A 746 -16.65 -7.94 -0.56
N ILE A 747 -15.73 -7.55 -1.44
CA ILE A 747 -14.51 -8.30 -1.78
C ILE A 747 -13.25 -7.53 -1.34
N THR A 748 -12.27 -8.24 -0.79
CA THR A 748 -11.00 -7.62 -0.40
C THR A 748 -10.09 -7.41 -1.60
N ARG A 749 -9.05 -6.58 -1.44
CA ARG A 749 -8.02 -6.37 -2.47
C ARG A 749 -7.27 -7.66 -2.80
N ALA A 750 -6.95 -8.48 -1.80
CA ALA A 750 -6.34 -9.80 -2.02
C ALA A 750 -7.23 -10.73 -2.85
N GLU A 751 -8.52 -10.82 -2.52
CA GLU A 751 -9.49 -11.64 -3.26
C GLU A 751 -9.67 -11.14 -4.71
N PHE A 752 -9.75 -9.82 -4.93
CA PHE A 752 -9.88 -9.24 -6.28
C PHE A 752 -8.62 -9.44 -7.13
N VAL A 753 -7.43 -9.25 -6.57
CA VAL A 753 -6.16 -9.50 -7.28
C VAL A 753 -5.98 -10.99 -7.59
N THR A 754 -6.38 -11.88 -6.66
CA THR A 754 -6.38 -13.33 -6.91
C THR A 754 -7.35 -13.74 -8.01
N MET A 755 -8.45 -13.00 -8.24
CA MET A 755 -9.31 -13.21 -9.40
C MET A 755 -8.66 -12.73 -10.71
N ALA A 756 -7.88 -11.64 -10.68
CA ALA A 756 -7.17 -11.12 -11.85
C ALA A 756 -6.05 -12.08 -12.34
N THR A 757 -5.25 -12.64 -11.44
CA THR A 757 -4.11 -13.52 -11.81
C THR A 757 -4.53 -14.87 -12.39
N LYS A 758 -5.80 -15.30 -12.25
CA LYS A 758 -6.32 -16.50 -12.93
C LYS A 758 -6.49 -16.34 -14.44
N PHE A 759 -6.31 -15.13 -14.98
CA PHE A 759 -6.31 -14.85 -16.43
C PHE A 759 -4.91 -14.86 -17.06
N THR A 760 -3.86 -15.18 -16.30
CA THR A 760 -2.45 -15.03 -16.74
C THR A 760 -1.61 -16.28 -16.61
N GLN A 761 -0.52 -16.33 -17.38
CA GLN A 761 0.54 -17.33 -17.28
C GLN A 761 1.48 -16.93 -16.12
N PRO A 762 1.43 -17.57 -14.94
CA PRO A 762 2.02 -17.02 -13.73
C PRO A 762 3.55 -16.87 -13.83
N SER A 763 4.02 -15.64 -13.63
CA SER A 763 5.44 -15.32 -13.45
C SER A 763 5.60 -14.27 -12.36
N PHE A 764 6.52 -14.49 -11.42
CA PHE A 764 6.97 -13.50 -10.46
C PHE A 764 8.50 -13.56 -10.35
N ARG A 765 9.14 -12.43 -10.03
CA ARG A 765 10.55 -12.36 -9.67
C ARG A 765 10.64 -11.94 -8.22
N GLN A 766 11.60 -12.50 -7.48
CA GLN A 766 11.95 -11.93 -6.17
C GLN A 766 12.49 -10.50 -6.36
N GLY A 767 12.18 -9.60 -5.42
CA GLY A 767 12.63 -8.19 -5.46
C GLY A 767 11.52 -7.14 -5.45
N LEU A 768 10.24 -7.52 -5.41
CA LEU A 768 9.17 -6.67 -4.89
C LEU A 768 8.62 -7.33 -3.63
N ALA A 769 8.40 -6.54 -2.58
CA ALA A 769 7.76 -6.96 -1.34
C ALA A 769 6.84 -5.83 -0.86
N PHE A 770 5.68 -6.19 -0.33
CA PHE A 770 4.85 -5.30 0.48
C PHE A 770 4.99 -5.78 1.93
N PRO A 771 5.21 -4.90 2.93
CA PRO A 771 5.48 -5.34 4.32
C PRO A 771 4.36 -6.17 4.96
N ASP A 772 3.15 -6.07 4.43
CA ASP A 772 1.92 -6.72 4.88
C ASP A 772 1.51 -7.92 3.99
N VAL A 773 2.45 -8.52 3.26
CA VAL A 773 2.21 -9.67 2.36
C VAL A 773 3.34 -10.69 2.49
N THR A 774 3.06 -11.78 3.19
CA THR A 774 4.03 -12.82 3.59
C THR A 774 3.96 -14.06 2.68
N PRO A 775 5.04 -14.86 2.54
CA PRO A 775 5.02 -16.09 1.72
C PRO A 775 3.95 -17.12 2.08
N ASP A 776 3.48 -17.14 3.34
CA ASP A 776 2.45 -18.06 3.83
C ASP A 776 1.02 -17.56 3.55
N ASP A 777 0.83 -16.30 3.10
CA ASP A 777 -0.48 -15.78 2.73
C ASP A 777 -1.02 -16.51 1.49
N TRP A 778 -2.28 -16.96 1.57
CA TRP A 778 -2.95 -17.66 0.46
C TRP A 778 -3.06 -16.85 -0.85
N PHE A 779 -2.85 -15.53 -0.76
CA PHE A 779 -2.81 -14.60 -1.89
C PHE A 779 -1.39 -14.22 -2.35
N TYR A 780 -0.32 -14.64 -1.65
CA TYR A 780 1.06 -14.20 -1.86
C TYR A 780 1.48 -14.22 -3.33
N GLU A 781 1.46 -15.40 -3.97
CA GLU A 781 1.83 -15.56 -5.38
C GLU A 781 1.05 -14.63 -6.31
N SER A 782 -0.24 -14.41 -6.02
CA SER A 782 -1.10 -13.56 -6.85
C SER A 782 -0.80 -12.08 -6.67
N VAL A 783 -0.50 -11.63 -5.45
CA VAL A 783 -0.11 -10.25 -5.17
C VAL A 783 1.29 -9.97 -5.72
N MET A 784 2.25 -10.86 -5.52
CA MET A 784 3.59 -10.74 -6.09
C MET A 784 3.57 -10.74 -7.63
N CYS A 785 2.78 -11.61 -8.26
CA CYS A 785 2.64 -11.66 -9.72
C CYS A 785 1.98 -10.39 -10.29
N ALA A 786 0.89 -9.91 -9.68
CA ALA A 786 0.24 -8.65 -10.09
C ALA A 786 1.11 -7.41 -9.86
N ALA A 787 2.05 -7.45 -8.91
CA ALA A 787 3.08 -6.43 -8.72
C ALA A 787 4.22 -6.55 -9.74
N ASP A 788 4.63 -7.77 -10.12
CA ASP A 788 5.66 -7.99 -11.15
C ASP A 788 5.20 -7.47 -12.54
N TYR A 789 3.90 -7.62 -12.84
CA TYR A 789 3.24 -6.99 -13.99
C TYR A 789 2.88 -5.51 -13.79
N GLY A 790 3.07 -4.95 -12.59
CA GLY A 790 2.81 -3.54 -12.28
C GLY A 790 1.34 -3.12 -12.32
N TRP A 791 0.39 -4.07 -12.26
CA TRP A 791 -1.03 -3.75 -12.13
C TRP A 791 -1.32 -3.10 -10.77
N ILE A 792 -0.64 -3.58 -9.73
CA ILE A 792 -0.63 -2.98 -8.40
C ILE A 792 0.75 -2.40 -8.07
N SER A 793 0.75 -1.38 -7.21
CA SER A 793 1.92 -0.58 -6.85
C SER A 793 1.99 -0.27 -5.35
N GLY A 794 1.19 -0.97 -4.54
CA GLY A 794 0.95 -0.65 -3.13
C GLY A 794 0.18 0.66 -2.91
N TYR A 795 0.05 1.02 -1.63
CA TYR A 795 -0.35 2.32 -1.10
C TYR A 795 0.90 3.21 -0.87
N PRO A 796 0.75 4.53 -0.59
CA PRO A 796 1.87 5.44 -0.40
C PRO A 796 2.79 5.13 0.81
N ASP A 797 2.32 4.32 1.74
CA ASP A 797 3.06 3.78 2.90
C ASP A 797 3.90 2.54 2.57
N GLY A 798 3.77 1.99 1.35
CA GLY A 798 4.44 0.77 0.90
C GLY A 798 3.63 -0.53 1.10
N THR A 799 2.45 -0.48 1.72
CA THR A 799 1.60 -1.66 1.97
C THR A 799 0.79 -2.07 0.73
N PHE A 800 0.29 -3.30 0.70
CA PHE A 800 -0.71 -3.75 -0.28
C PHE A 800 -2.15 -3.54 0.22
N GLY A 801 -2.39 -3.65 1.52
CA GLY A 801 -3.70 -3.68 2.16
C GLY A 801 -4.55 -4.89 1.76
N PRO A 802 -4.11 -6.15 1.96
CA PRO A 802 -4.78 -7.34 1.45
C PRO A 802 -6.21 -7.51 1.97
N ASN A 803 -6.44 -7.16 3.24
CA ASN A 803 -7.72 -7.28 3.93
C ASN A 803 -8.64 -6.06 3.76
N LEU A 804 -8.13 -4.95 3.20
CA LEU A 804 -8.95 -3.78 2.87
C LEU A 804 -9.89 -4.11 1.71
N LEU A 805 -11.10 -3.54 1.75
CA LEU A 805 -12.08 -3.70 0.67
C LEU A 805 -11.61 -2.94 -0.58
N VAL A 806 -11.72 -3.56 -1.76
CA VAL A 806 -11.35 -2.88 -3.01
C VAL A 806 -12.48 -1.94 -3.46
N THR A 807 -12.13 -0.67 -3.69
CA THR A 807 -13.11 0.30 -4.21
C THR A 807 -13.29 0.19 -5.72
N ARG A 808 -14.43 0.63 -6.24
CA ARG A 808 -14.72 0.61 -7.69
C ARG A 808 -13.69 1.38 -8.51
N ALA A 809 -13.15 2.48 -7.98
CA ALA A 809 -12.06 3.22 -8.59
C ALA A 809 -10.76 2.37 -8.65
N GLN A 810 -10.37 1.75 -7.54
CA GLN A 810 -9.18 0.88 -7.48
C GLN A 810 -9.25 -0.30 -8.45
N ALA A 811 -10.36 -1.01 -8.48
CA ALA A 811 -10.55 -2.14 -9.40
C ALA A 811 -10.51 -1.70 -10.88
N THR A 812 -11.04 -0.52 -11.21
CA THR A 812 -10.98 0.03 -12.58
C THR A 812 -9.54 0.30 -13.01
N VAL A 813 -8.73 0.90 -12.12
CA VAL A 813 -7.31 1.19 -12.39
C VAL A 813 -6.50 -0.11 -12.54
N ILE A 814 -6.75 -1.11 -11.69
CA ILE A 814 -6.11 -2.43 -11.80
C ILE A 814 -6.47 -3.11 -13.13
N LEU A 815 -7.75 -3.08 -13.53
CA LEU A 815 -8.23 -3.67 -14.79
C LEU A 815 -7.67 -2.96 -16.03
N ASN A 816 -7.59 -1.62 -16.05
CA ASN A 816 -6.95 -0.91 -17.16
C ASN A 816 -5.49 -1.34 -17.34
N ARG A 817 -4.70 -1.36 -16.26
CA ARG A 817 -3.29 -1.81 -16.27
C ARG A 817 -3.16 -3.26 -16.72
N MET A 818 -4.04 -4.14 -16.24
CA MET A 818 -4.10 -5.55 -16.64
C MET A 818 -4.41 -5.73 -18.13
N LEU A 819 -5.31 -4.92 -18.68
CA LEU A 819 -5.68 -4.92 -20.10
C LEU A 819 -4.69 -4.15 -20.99
N GLY A 820 -3.71 -3.45 -20.40
CA GLY A 820 -2.73 -2.59 -21.09
C GLY A 820 -3.25 -1.20 -21.48
N ARG A 821 -4.47 -0.82 -21.08
CA ARG A 821 -5.16 0.40 -21.52
C ARG A 821 -4.67 1.66 -20.82
N SER A 822 -4.74 2.78 -21.54
CA SER A 822 -4.21 4.08 -21.18
C SER A 822 -5.09 5.21 -21.74
N ALA A 823 -5.70 5.98 -20.85
CA ALA A 823 -6.64 7.03 -21.21
C ALA A 823 -5.97 8.21 -21.95
N ASP A 824 -6.40 8.52 -23.19
CA ASP A 824 -5.96 9.69 -23.94
C ASP A 824 -6.49 10.98 -23.27
N ARG A 825 -5.63 11.61 -22.47
CA ARG A 825 -5.98 12.82 -21.69
C ARG A 825 -6.27 14.02 -22.57
N ASP A 826 -5.63 14.13 -23.73
CA ASP A 826 -5.86 15.24 -24.67
C ASP A 826 -7.19 15.06 -25.40
N PHE A 827 -7.56 13.83 -25.77
CA PHE A 827 -8.90 13.53 -26.28
C PHE A 827 -9.97 13.81 -25.21
N ILE A 828 -9.76 13.32 -23.99
CA ILE A 828 -10.70 13.47 -22.86
C ILE A 828 -10.92 14.95 -22.49
N ALA A 829 -9.89 15.79 -22.59
CA ALA A 829 -10.01 17.22 -22.29
C ALA A 829 -10.81 18.04 -23.32
N HIS A 830 -11.07 17.49 -24.53
CA HIS A 830 -11.63 18.26 -25.65
C HIS A 830 -12.98 17.75 -26.19
N HIS A 831 -13.48 16.60 -25.74
CA HIS A 831 -14.77 16.04 -26.15
C HIS A 831 -15.83 16.18 -25.04
N ALA A 832 -16.95 16.84 -25.35
CA ALA A 832 -18.02 17.14 -24.39
C ALA A 832 -19.13 16.07 -24.37
N GLU A 833 -19.08 15.14 -25.32
CA GLU A 833 -19.97 13.98 -25.48
C GLU A 833 -19.61 12.78 -24.59
N LEU A 834 -18.48 12.85 -23.87
CA LEU A 834 -17.99 11.78 -23.01
C LEU A 834 -18.94 11.50 -21.83
N LYS A 835 -19.19 10.21 -21.60
CA LYS A 835 -19.87 9.70 -20.41
C LYS A 835 -18.96 9.92 -19.20
N THR A 836 -19.37 10.85 -18.36
CA THR A 836 -18.70 11.30 -17.13
C THR A 836 -19.70 11.29 -15.98
N PHE A 837 -19.21 11.18 -14.74
CA PHE A 837 -20.05 10.99 -13.55
C PHE A 837 -19.93 12.17 -12.57
N LEU A 838 -21.03 12.55 -11.90
CA LEU A 838 -21.13 13.78 -11.11
C LEU A 838 -20.26 13.77 -9.84
N ASP A 839 -19.96 12.58 -9.34
CA ASP A 839 -19.14 12.25 -8.17
C ASP A 839 -17.67 11.94 -8.52
N VAL A 840 -17.33 11.91 -9.82
CA VAL A 840 -15.95 11.73 -10.30
C VAL A 840 -15.50 13.00 -11.04
N PRO A 841 -15.16 14.08 -10.32
CA PRO A 841 -14.64 15.31 -10.93
C PRO A 841 -13.28 15.06 -11.61
N ALA A 842 -12.88 15.95 -12.52
CA ALA A 842 -11.59 15.85 -13.22
C ALA A 842 -10.33 15.94 -12.31
N SER A 843 -10.52 16.30 -11.03
CA SER A 843 -9.50 16.25 -9.97
C SER A 843 -9.45 14.93 -9.21
N HIS A 844 -10.36 13.99 -9.48
CA HIS A 844 -10.38 12.67 -8.87
C HIS A 844 -9.21 11.83 -9.39
N TRP A 845 -8.52 11.13 -8.49
CA TRP A 845 -7.28 10.42 -8.80
C TRP A 845 -7.43 9.39 -9.93
N ALA A 846 -8.55 8.66 -9.95
CA ALA A 846 -8.93 7.69 -10.99
C ALA A 846 -9.80 8.26 -12.13
N TYR A 847 -9.95 9.58 -12.28
CA TYR A 847 -10.87 10.18 -13.29
C TYR A 847 -10.64 9.64 -14.71
N TYR A 848 -9.39 9.66 -15.17
CA TYR A 848 -9.04 9.24 -16.53
C TYR A 848 -9.26 7.74 -16.75
N ASP A 849 -8.90 6.91 -15.76
CA ASP A 849 -9.14 5.47 -15.77
C ASP A 849 -10.63 5.10 -15.81
N ILE A 850 -11.47 5.86 -15.11
CA ILE A 850 -12.92 5.70 -15.13
C ILE A 850 -13.49 6.17 -16.48
N CYS A 851 -12.93 7.21 -17.11
CA CYS A 851 -13.31 7.62 -18.46
C CYS A 851 -12.98 6.54 -19.51
N GLU A 852 -11.77 5.98 -19.47
CA GLU A 852 -11.30 4.84 -20.29
C GLU A 852 -12.25 3.65 -20.18
N ALA A 853 -12.52 3.20 -18.96
CA ALA A 853 -13.36 2.03 -18.73
C ALA A 853 -14.85 2.25 -19.07
N ALA A 854 -15.34 3.50 -19.07
CA ALA A 854 -16.76 3.83 -19.23
C ALA A 854 -17.17 4.26 -20.65
N ASN A 855 -16.22 4.56 -21.54
CA ASN A 855 -16.46 5.08 -22.90
C ASN A 855 -15.86 4.14 -23.94
N ALA A 856 -16.70 3.55 -24.80
CA ALA A 856 -16.23 2.73 -25.91
C ALA A 856 -15.63 3.62 -27.01
N HIS A 857 -14.50 3.22 -27.60
CA HIS A 857 -13.77 4.04 -28.56
C HIS A 857 -12.89 3.21 -29.53
N THR A 858 -12.38 3.86 -30.59
CA THR A 858 -11.27 3.35 -31.43
C THR A 858 -10.00 4.15 -31.18
N TYR A 859 -8.84 3.55 -31.50
CA TYR A 859 -7.53 4.05 -31.09
C TYR A 859 -6.40 3.63 -32.03
N GLU A 860 -5.33 4.43 -32.07
CA GLU A 860 -4.03 4.05 -32.63
C GLU A 860 -2.94 4.04 -31.54
N HIS A 861 -2.03 3.08 -31.60
CA HIS A 861 -0.82 3.06 -30.76
C HIS A 861 0.26 4.00 -31.33
N SER A 862 0.76 4.95 -30.54
CA SER A 862 1.81 5.89 -30.94
C SER A 862 2.77 6.17 -29.79
N ASN A 863 4.05 5.86 -29.96
CA ASN A 863 5.13 6.11 -28.97
C ASN A 863 4.79 5.62 -27.54
N GLN A 864 4.27 4.38 -27.41
CA GLN A 864 3.83 3.78 -26.14
C GLN A 864 2.67 4.49 -25.43
N MET A 865 1.94 5.37 -26.13
CA MET A 865 0.65 5.90 -25.68
C MET A 865 -0.44 5.51 -26.66
N GLU A 866 -1.61 5.19 -26.14
CA GLU A 866 -2.82 5.03 -26.94
C GLU A 866 -3.41 6.40 -27.25
N ARG A 867 -3.85 6.58 -28.48
CA ARG A 867 -4.47 7.82 -28.94
C ARG A 867 -5.88 7.52 -29.44
N TRP A 868 -6.88 8.11 -28.81
CA TRP A 868 -8.27 7.87 -29.17
C TRP A 868 -8.60 8.60 -30.48
N GLU A 869 -9.36 7.95 -31.37
CA GLU A 869 -9.79 8.54 -32.65
C GLU A 869 -11.26 9.00 -32.62
N ALA A 870 -12.14 8.16 -32.07
CA ALA A 870 -13.59 8.33 -32.06
C ALA A 870 -14.25 7.49 -30.96
N LEU A 871 -15.41 7.94 -30.47
CA LEU A 871 -16.29 7.16 -29.60
C LEU A 871 -17.23 6.23 -30.40
N LEU A 872 -17.69 5.15 -29.78
CA LEU A 872 -18.52 4.08 -30.38
C LEU A 872 -19.96 4.03 -29.83
#